data_AF-A0A8D9C0B9-F1
#
_entry.id   AF-A0A8D9C0B9-F1
#
_cell.length_a   1.000
_cell.length_b   1.000
_cell.length_c   1.000
_cell.angle_alpha   90.00
_cell.angle_beta   90.00
_cell.angle_gamma   90.00
#
_symmetry.space_group_name_H-M   'P 1'
#
loop_
_entity.id
_entity.type
_entity.pdbx_description
1 polymer ?
#
loop_
_entity_poly.entity_id
_entity_poly.type
_entity_poly.pdbx_seq_one_letter_code
_entity_poly.pdbx_strand_id
1 'polypeptide(L)'
;MSIEDDIQQGTVQNRVHLRSARVGFRTHPYFLSFAIDSSHVDEGLTKLHLTDPRLIALTSYLSPAYLRVGGIAADKLLFKPDTRESKEKGPKDDELSSKPDSSATNQKKWNGTRFFTGSDWLALHKFARLTNTRLVFDLNVLVRSNSSSQESDVWNSTNAQELLTFSEKNALRNDWQLGNEPNAYKRQAGRPLLPEQLARDFRTLNAMLRQSLFHQSSLLIGPDITRPLKKNHCPEKGVLKNHQNESQNSTFNDQNSPQKNTPKEFRSSCIEKHCPSKHSLNAPSITPSELQSSSPDSKSSNSNHSSPNESRSDGTDKNYPGNTNGNERKEKELNESFPSETHTSRTDIDRSLNEYKNTCSDYDDRIDQLDYITPAEYMDKFLASGGSDVVNAVSFHQYYLDHNSSFLSYFSPETFESLRWQINTITEIVTNRFANHVQKPPIWLGETGSCVGGGVPNLTDTFAASFLWMDKLGLSARLGISVVIRQSLEIGNYSLTDVTTLTPNPDWWISVLYKRLVDTRVLTFATPNSRPTLRLYAHCSPRNNITLFGLNSGDELESISFAEPCTVYVYKLKQCWNEGVTSKNLCLNSIPLHLDRDLYLPKLKPVRIDIKVSNQYVVMEPRSLLFMEMVIDEPHACNSDS
;
A
#
# COMPACT_ATOMS: atom_id res chain seq x y z
N MET A 1 -6.41 33.57 -21.15
CA MET A 1 -6.81 33.46 -19.74
C MET A 1 -5.76 32.62 -19.05
N SER A 2 -5.39 33.04 -17.85
CA SER A 2 -4.33 32.43 -17.05
C SER A 2 -4.95 31.33 -16.21
N ILE A 3 -4.20 30.26 -15.90
CA ILE A 3 -4.68 29.23 -14.94
C ILE A 3 -4.95 29.86 -13.56
N GLU A 4 -4.36 31.03 -13.27
CA GLU A 4 -4.56 31.79 -12.03
C GLU A 4 -5.95 32.45 -11.91
N ASP A 5 -6.65 32.70 -13.03
CA ASP A 5 -7.93 33.43 -13.04
C ASP A 5 -9.11 32.54 -12.60
N ASP A 6 -9.15 31.27 -13.05
CA ASP A 6 -10.25 30.33 -12.76
C ASP A 6 -10.30 29.86 -11.30
N ILE A 7 -9.22 30.02 -10.53
CA ILE A 7 -9.09 29.48 -9.17
C ILE A 7 -10.05 30.17 -8.18
N GLN A 8 -10.54 31.37 -8.51
CA GLN A 8 -11.36 32.22 -7.63
C GLN A 8 -12.80 31.74 -7.39
N GLN A 9 -13.38 30.84 -8.21
CA GLN A 9 -14.84 30.57 -8.15
C GLN A 9 -15.28 29.11 -7.92
N GLY A 10 -14.38 28.12 -7.90
CA GLY A 10 -14.76 26.70 -7.69
C GLY A 10 -13.87 25.86 -6.77
N THR A 11 -12.65 26.32 -6.45
CA THR A 11 -11.62 25.49 -5.80
C THR A 11 -11.81 25.41 -4.28
N VAL A 12 -11.82 24.21 -3.71
CA VAL A 12 -11.80 24.04 -2.24
C VAL A 12 -10.40 24.37 -1.70
N GLN A 13 -10.34 25.19 -0.65
CA GLN A 13 -9.11 25.50 0.08
C GLN A 13 -8.96 24.57 1.29
N ASN A 14 -8.10 23.57 1.13
CA ASN A 14 -7.80 22.55 2.11
C ASN A 14 -6.67 23.05 3.02
N ARG A 15 -7.04 23.80 4.06
CA ARG A 15 -6.07 24.37 5.00
C ARG A 15 -5.47 23.29 5.90
N VAL A 16 -4.15 23.15 5.86
CA VAL A 16 -3.39 22.19 6.65
C VAL A 16 -2.69 22.91 7.81
N HIS A 17 -2.84 22.35 9.01
CA HIS A 17 -2.22 22.83 10.25
C HIS A 17 -1.20 21.79 10.72
N LEU A 18 0.10 22.12 10.65
CA LEU A 18 1.18 21.14 10.87
C LEU A 18 2.17 21.53 11.98
N ARG A 19 2.31 22.80 12.35
CA ARG A 19 3.23 23.20 13.44
C ARG A 19 2.84 22.61 14.81
N SER A 20 1.55 22.35 15.02
CA SER A 20 1.01 21.69 16.22
C SER A 20 0.78 20.18 16.08
N ALA A 21 1.14 19.58 14.93
CA ALA A 21 1.06 18.14 14.73
C ALA A 21 2.00 17.40 15.69
N ARG A 22 1.64 16.16 16.05
CA ARG A 22 2.42 15.30 16.95
C ARG A 22 2.75 13.98 16.27
N VAL A 23 3.85 13.35 16.68
CA VAL A 23 4.14 11.96 16.29
C VAL A 23 3.13 11.05 16.99
N GLY A 24 2.15 10.53 16.26
CA GLY A 24 1.12 9.63 16.80
C GLY A 24 1.52 8.16 16.73
N PHE A 25 2.30 7.79 15.72
CA PHE A 25 2.85 6.45 15.53
C PHE A 25 4.29 6.54 15.02
N ARG A 26 5.05 5.45 15.22
CA ARG A 26 6.33 5.22 14.53
C ARG A 26 6.23 3.90 13.79
N THR A 27 6.39 3.92 12.47
CA THR A 27 6.41 2.70 11.64
C THR A 27 7.77 1.99 11.75
N HIS A 28 7.87 0.72 11.32
CA HIS A 28 9.16 0.05 11.27
C HIS A 28 10.07 0.75 10.24
N PRO A 29 11.41 0.77 10.41
CA PRO A 29 12.32 1.29 9.37
C PRO A 29 12.17 0.59 8.01
N TYR A 30 11.61 -0.61 8.00
CA TYR A 30 11.28 -1.38 6.78
C TYR A 30 9.77 -1.28 6.42
N PHE A 31 9.09 -0.18 6.77
CA PHE A 31 7.65 -0.01 6.61
C PHE A 31 7.16 -0.40 5.21
N LEU A 32 7.66 0.28 4.18
CA LEU A 32 7.45 -0.13 2.79
C LEU A 32 8.42 -1.28 2.48
N SER A 33 7.86 -2.47 2.27
CA SER A 33 8.53 -3.72 1.93
C SER A 33 7.88 -4.38 0.72
N PHE A 34 8.42 -5.50 0.24
CA PHE A 34 7.96 -6.16 -0.98
C PHE A 34 8.18 -7.68 -0.94
N ALA A 35 7.46 -8.37 -1.80
CA ALA A 35 7.48 -9.83 -1.89
C ALA A 35 7.92 -10.32 -3.27
N ILE A 36 8.53 -11.50 -3.28
CA ILE A 36 8.64 -12.37 -4.44
C ILE A 36 7.49 -13.39 -4.33
N ASP A 37 6.67 -13.46 -5.36
CA ASP A 37 5.56 -14.41 -5.44
C ASP A 37 6.09 -15.84 -5.60
N SER A 38 5.64 -16.76 -4.74
CA SER A 38 6.02 -18.18 -4.76
C SER A 38 5.57 -18.94 -6.01
N SER A 39 4.74 -18.36 -6.89
CA SER A 39 4.46 -18.94 -8.21
C SER A 39 5.69 -19.02 -9.12
N HIS A 40 6.75 -18.23 -8.90
CA HIS A 40 8.07 -18.48 -9.51
C HIS A 40 8.66 -19.84 -9.09
N VAL A 41 8.16 -20.45 -8.02
CA VAL A 41 8.61 -21.76 -7.51
C VAL A 41 7.84 -22.92 -8.12
N ASP A 42 6.76 -22.68 -8.89
CA ASP A 42 6.29 -23.70 -9.84
C ASP A 42 7.39 -24.11 -10.83
N GLU A 43 8.41 -23.24 -11.02
CA GLU A 43 9.60 -23.42 -11.87
C GLU A 43 10.91 -23.41 -11.05
N GLY A 44 10.82 -23.66 -9.74
CA GLY A 44 11.95 -23.96 -8.85
C GLY A 44 12.86 -22.77 -8.49
N LEU A 45 12.34 -21.54 -8.40
CA LEU A 45 13.10 -20.28 -8.21
C LEU A 45 14.05 -19.90 -9.36
N THR A 46 14.41 -20.82 -10.25
CA THR A 46 15.43 -20.66 -11.29
C THR A 46 15.21 -19.52 -12.29
N LYS A 47 13.96 -19.05 -12.45
CA LYS A 47 13.60 -17.94 -13.35
C LYS A 47 13.55 -16.55 -12.70
N LEU A 48 13.77 -16.43 -11.40
CA LEU A 48 13.89 -15.12 -10.76
C LEU A 48 15.18 -14.43 -11.19
N HIS A 49 15.13 -13.13 -11.48
CA HIS A 49 16.31 -12.37 -11.91
C HIS A 49 17.24 -11.99 -10.74
N LEU A 50 17.40 -12.86 -9.73
CA LEU A 50 18.18 -12.66 -8.50
C LEU A 50 19.67 -12.35 -8.72
N THR A 51 20.19 -12.66 -9.92
CA THR A 51 21.56 -12.35 -10.34
C THR A 51 21.66 -11.22 -11.36
N ASP A 52 20.53 -10.67 -11.81
CA ASP A 52 20.50 -9.60 -12.80
C ASP A 52 20.86 -8.25 -12.14
N PRO A 53 21.86 -7.50 -12.66
CA PRO A 53 22.23 -6.20 -12.13
C PRO A 53 21.08 -5.20 -12.07
N ARG A 54 20.11 -5.28 -12.98
CA ARG A 54 18.95 -4.41 -13.07
C ARG A 54 17.96 -4.66 -11.96
N LEU A 55 17.61 -5.92 -11.68
CA LEU A 55 16.76 -6.24 -10.52
C LEU A 55 17.46 -5.83 -9.21
N ILE A 56 18.75 -6.13 -9.08
CA ILE A 56 19.54 -5.79 -7.89
C ILE A 56 19.55 -4.26 -7.68
N ALA A 57 19.77 -3.45 -8.72
CA ALA A 57 19.73 -1.99 -8.64
C ALA A 57 18.32 -1.47 -8.28
N LEU A 58 17.28 -1.93 -8.98
CA LEU A 58 15.88 -1.54 -8.77
C LEU A 58 15.42 -1.84 -7.33
N THR A 59 15.84 -2.98 -6.79
CA THR A 59 15.51 -3.40 -5.42
C THR A 59 16.34 -2.63 -4.38
N SER A 60 17.61 -2.34 -4.66
CA SER A 60 18.48 -1.56 -3.77
C SER A 60 17.97 -0.13 -3.55
N TYR A 61 17.29 0.48 -4.53
CA TYR A 61 16.65 1.79 -4.34
C TYR A 61 15.43 1.77 -3.41
N LEU A 62 14.88 0.58 -3.09
CA LEU A 62 13.82 0.37 -2.11
C LEU A 62 14.36 -0.05 -0.72
N SER A 63 15.67 -0.15 -0.57
CA SER A 63 16.33 -0.44 0.71
C SER A 63 16.16 0.71 1.72
N PRO A 64 16.07 0.42 3.03
CA PRO A 64 16.03 -0.90 3.67
C PRO A 64 14.60 -1.46 3.70
N ALA A 65 14.43 -2.76 3.50
CA ALA A 65 13.13 -3.42 3.42
C ALA A 65 13.17 -4.88 3.91
N TYR A 66 12.01 -5.43 4.24
CA TYR A 66 11.81 -6.88 4.21
C TYR A 66 11.59 -7.34 2.76
N LEU A 67 12.16 -8.50 2.45
CA LEU A 67 11.89 -9.27 1.24
C LEU A 67 11.13 -10.53 1.66
N ARG A 68 9.83 -10.62 1.37
CA ARG A 68 9.02 -11.83 1.68
C ARG A 68 9.06 -12.80 0.50
N VAL A 69 9.21 -14.09 0.77
CA VAL A 69 8.97 -15.15 -0.20
C VAL A 69 7.84 -16.02 0.34
N GLY A 70 6.69 -15.96 -0.32
CA GLY A 70 5.43 -16.57 0.13
C GLY A 70 4.35 -16.49 -0.96
N GLY A 71 3.08 -16.73 -0.62
CA GLY A 71 1.99 -16.83 -1.58
C GLY A 71 1.46 -18.26 -1.72
N ILE A 72 0.45 -18.45 -2.58
CA ILE A 72 -0.34 -19.70 -2.71
C ILE A 72 0.50 -20.95 -3.11
N ALA A 73 1.74 -20.78 -3.57
CA ALA A 73 2.63 -21.90 -3.91
C ALA A 73 3.68 -22.22 -2.83
N ALA A 74 3.81 -21.42 -1.76
CA ALA A 74 4.64 -21.75 -0.61
C ALA A 74 4.23 -23.09 0.03
N ASP A 75 2.91 -23.31 0.19
CA ASP A 75 2.33 -24.58 0.67
C ASP A 75 2.36 -25.75 -0.33
N LYS A 76 3.14 -25.62 -1.40
CA LYS A 76 3.52 -26.72 -2.31
C LYS A 76 5.02 -26.97 -2.31
N LEU A 77 5.80 -26.08 -1.73
CA LEU A 77 7.25 -26.09 -1.77
C LEU A 77 7.84 -26.99 -0.68
N LEU A 78 8.88 -27.73 -1.04
CA LEU A 78 9.78 -28.42 -0.12
C LEU A 78 11.23 -28.00 -0.39
N PHE A 79 12.03 -27.88 0.66
CA PHE A 79 13.47 -27.79 0.52
C PHE A 79 14.04 -29.15 0.09
N LYS A 80 15.09 -29.14 -0.74
CA LYS A 80 15.84 -30.34 -1.11
C LYS A 80 17.32 -29.99 -1.30
N PRO A 81 18.21 -30.28 -0.34
CA PRO A 81 19.62 -29.88 -0.46
C PRO A 81 20.31 -30.57 -1.64
N ASP A 82 21.28 -29.87 -2.23
CA ASP A 82 22.09 -30.39 -3.34
C ASP A 82 22.91 -31.60 -2.91
N THR A 83 22.59 -32.78 -3.48
CA THR A 83 23.42 -33.98 -3.30
C THR A 83 24.67 -33.88 -4.18
N ARG A 84 25.76 -34.57 -3.82
CA ARG A 84 26.98 -34.60 -4.66
C ARG A 84 26.76 -35.27 -6.02
N GLU A 85 25.66 -35.99 -6.19
CA GLU A 85 25.31 -36.77 -7.38
C GLU A 85 24.46 -35.98 -8.39
N SER A 86 23.82 -34.86 -7.98
CA SER A 86 22.96 -34.06 -8.88
C SER A 86 23.71 -33.25 -9.95
N LYS A 87 25.04 -33.39 -10.04
CA LYS A 87 25.87 -32.73 -11.07
C LYS A 87 25.99 -33.50 -12.38
N GLU A 88 25.44 -34.72 -12.47
CA GLU A 88 25.34 -35.47 -13.72
C GLU A 88 23.90 -35.90 -13.99
N LYS A 89 23.50 -35.84 -15.27
CA LYS A 89 22.15 -36.11 -15.80
C LYS A 89 21.08 -35.08 -15.38
N GLY A 90 20.86 -34.11 -16.26
CA GLY A 90 19.53 -33.50 -16.36
C GLY A 90 18.49 -34.55 -16.79
N PRO A 91 17.19 -34.32 -16.58
CA PRO A 91 16.15 -35.26 -16.99
C PRO A 91 16.21 -35.54 -18.49
N LYS A 92 15.95 -36.80 -18.86
CA LYS A 92 15.38 -37.11 -20.18
C LYS A 92 13.87 -37.11 -20.02
N ASP A 93 13.17 -36.50 -20.96
CA ASP A 93 11.72 -36.62 -21.06
C ASP A 93 11.38 -38.04 -21.57
N ASP A 94 10.73 -38.84 -20.72
CA ASP A 94 9.99 -40.02 -21.14
C ASP A 94 8.49 -39.70 -21.04
N GLU A 95 7.79 -39.79 -22.18
CA GLU A 95 6.38 -39.40 -22.28
C GLU A 95 5.44 -40.36 -21.53
N LEU A 96 4.38 -39.80 -20.94
CA LEU A 96 3.08 -40.47 -20.96
C LEU A 96 1.98 -39.49 -21.35
N SER A 97 1.75 -39.38 -22.66
CA SER A 97 0.81 -38.42 -23.24
C SER A 97 -0.65 -38.86 -23.06
N SER A 98 -1.38 -38.20 -22.14
CA SER A 98 -2.86 -38.22 -22.11
C SER A 98 -3.41 -36.90 -22.63
N LYS A 99 -4.13 -36.92 -23.76
CA LYS A 99 -4.71 -35.72 -24.37
C LYS A 99 -5.70 -35.02 -23.43
N PRO A 100 -5.75 -33.67 -23.37
CA PRO A 100 -6.77 -32.96 -22.62
C PRO A 100 -8.13 -33.06 -23.33
N ASP A 101 -9.17 -33.45 -22.61
CA ASP A 101 -10.56 -33.32 -23.05
C ASP A 101 -11.02 -31.86 -22.83
N SER A 102 -11.57 -31.24 -23.87
CA SER A 102 -11.85 -29.81 -23.92
C SER A 102 -13.25 -29.45 -23.42
N SER A 103 -13.61 -29.89 -22.20
CA SER A 103 -14.96 -29.66 -21.63
C SER A 103 -15.06 -29.65 -20.09
N ALA A 104 -14.09 -29.03 -19.38
CA ALA A 104 -14.15 -28.84 -17.92
C ALA A 104 -13.85 -27.40 -17.46
N THR A 105 -14.40 -27.00 -16.31
CA THR A 105 -14.40 -25.62 -15.79
C THR A 105 -13.09 -25.19 -15.11
N ASN A 106 -12.94 -23.88 -14.87
CA ASN A 106 -11.74 -23.21 -14.33
C ASN A 106 -11.41 -23.55 -12.86
N GLN A 107 -11.14 -24.81 -12.55
CA GLN A 107 -10.40 -25.21 -11.34
C GLN A 107 -8.93 -25.44 -11.70
N LYS A 108 -8.04 -24.52 -11.31
CA LYS A 108 -6.59 -24.79 -11.28
C LYS A 108 -6.34 -25.93 -10.28
N LYS A 109 -6.14 -27.16 -10.77
CA LYS A 109 -5.90 -28.34 -9.92
C LYS A 109 -4.71 -28.10 -8.97
N TRP A 110 -4.91 -28.37 -7.68
CA TRP A 110 -3.84 -28.38 -6.67
C TRP A 110 -2.97 -29.64 -6.83
N ASN A 111 -2.23 -29.73 -7.94
CA ASN A 111 -1.38 -30.87 -8.28
C ASN A 111 0.08 -30.41 -8.43
N GLY A 112 0.99 -31.10 -7.74
CA GLY A 112 2.44 -30.96 -7.90
C GLY A 112 3.13 -30.35 -6.69
N THR A 113 3.89 -31.16 -5.96
CA THR A 113 4.91 -30.70 -5.03
C THR A 113 6.04 -30.02 -5.81
N ARG A 114 6.57 -28.91 -5.28
CA ARG A 114 7.69 -28.16 -5.83
C ARG A 114 8.92 -28.30 -4.93
N PHE A 115 10.09 -28.07 -5.51
CA PHE A 115 11.35 -28.16 -4.79
C PHE A 115 12.21 -26.92 -5.04
N PHE A 116 12.96 -26.51 -4.03
CA PHE A 116 14.08 -25.58 -4.17
C PHE A 116 15.34 -26.15 -3.52
N THR A 117 16.49 -25.78 -4.06
CA THR A 117 17.79 -26.35 -3.70
C THR A 117 18.53 -25.53 -2.64
N GLY A 118 19.62 -26.10 -2.13
CA GLY A 118 20.58 -25.35 -1.31
C GLY A 118 21.19 -24.18 -2.09
N SER A 119 21.40 -24.36 -3.39
CA SER A 119 21.90 -23.34 -4.32
C SER A 119 20.90 -22.19 -4.51
N ASP A 120 19.60 -22.47 -4.64
CA ASP A 120 18.56 -21.44 -4.76
C ASP A 120 18.42 -20.63 -3.47
N TRP A 121 18.49 -21.30 -2.31
CA TRP A 121 18.50 -20.64 -1.00
C TRP A 121 19.71 -19.72 -0.82
N LEU A 122 20.90 -20.16 -1.23
CA LEU A 122 22.12 -19.34 -1.25
C LEU A 122 22.00 -18.16 -2.23
N ALA A 123 21.35 -18.33 -3.39
CA ALA A 123 21.11 -17.26 -4.35
C ALA A 123 20.14 -16.19 -3.79
N LEU A 124 19.05 -16.62 -3.14
CA LEU A 124 18.09 -15.74 -2.48
C LEU A 124 18.72 -14.94 -1.34
N HIS A 125 19.52 -15.57 -0.47
CA HIS A 125 20.28 -14.85 0.56
C HIS A 125 21.35 -13.93 -0.01
N LYS A 126 21.99 -14.30 -1.13
CA LYS A 126 22.94 -13.42 -1.85
C LYS A 126 22.22 -12.17 -2.39
N PHE A 127 21.05 -12.32 -3.00
CA PHE A 127 20.23 -11.21 -3.48
C PHE A 127 19.77 -10.30 -2.32
N ALA A 128 19.26 -10.88 -1.24
CA ALA A 128 18.86 -10.12 -0.04
C ALA A 128 20.03 -9.29 0.53
N ARG A 129 21.22 -9.88 0.61
CA ARG A 129 22.45 -9.18 1.04
C ARG A 129 22.89 -8.08 0.07
N LEU A 130 22.82 -8.31 -1.25
CA LEU A 130 23.21 -7.31 -2.26
C LEU A 130 22.25 -6.12 -2.32
N THR A 131 20.98 -6.34 -2.01
CA THR A 131 19.92 -5.31 -2.00
C THR A 131 19.73 -4.65 -0.63
N ASN A 132 20.49 -5.08 0.39
CA ASN A 132 20.32 -4.68 1.79
C ASN A 132 18.86 -4.80 2.24
N THR A 133 18.32 -6.02 2.13
CA THR A 133 16.98 -6.42 2.58
C THR A 133 17.05 -7.58 3.56
N ARG A 134 16.03 -7.70 4.43
CA ARG A 134 15.90 -8.80 5.40
C ARG A 134 14.89 -9.82 4.90
N LEU A 135 15.34 -11.06 4.72
CA LEU A 135 14.49 -12.12 4.17
C LEU A 135 13.44 -12.58 5.20
N VAL A 136 12.20 -12.72 4.74
CA VAL A 136 11.10 -13.44 5.41
C VAL A 136 10.72 -14.60 4.49
N PHE A 137 10.64 -15.82 5.01
CA PHE A 137 10.33 -17.00 4.20
C PHE A 137 9.17 -17.79 4.78
N ASP A 138 8.21 -18.12 3.91
CA ASP A 138 7.02 -18.88 4.25
C ASP A 138 7.23 -20.39 4.12
N LEU A 139 6.99 -21.10 5.22
CA LEU A 139 7.16 -22.55 5.32
C LEU A 139 5.86 -23.28 5.01
N ASN A 140 5.95 -24.33 4.20
CA ASN A 140 4.82 -25.19 3.83
C ASN A 140 4.20 -25.87 5.06
N VAL A 141 2.98 -25.47 5.43
CA VAL A 141 2.23 -26.05 6.57
C VAL A 141 1.37 -27.26 6.16
N LEU A 142 1.17 -27.47 4.85
CA LEU A 142 0.38 -28.56 4.28
C LEU A 142 1.16 -29.88 4.11
N VAL A 143 2.43 -29.93 4.52
CA VAL A 143 3.13 -31.20 4.80
C VAL A 143 2.56 -31.80 6.09
N ARG A 144 1.61 -32.74 5.99
CA ARG A 144 0.91 -33.32 7.17
C ARG A 144 1.28 -34.79 7.42
N SER A 145 0.98 -35.27 8.62
CA SER A 145 1.13 -36.69 9.03
C SER A 145 0.16 -37.66 8.34
N ASN A 146 -0.83 -37.17 7.59
CA ASN A 146 -1.87 -37.98 6.93
C ASN A 146 -2.67 -38.88 7.90
N SER A 147 -3.07 -38.31 9.04
CA SER A 147 -3.98 -38.99 9.96
C SER A 147 -5.42 -39.06 9.40
N SER A 148 -6.17 -40.06 9.84
CA SER A 148 -7.58 -40.29 9.46
C SER A 148 -8.58 -39.37 10.15
N SER A 149 -8.17 -38.62 11.19
CA SER A 149 -8.98 -37.55 11.80
C SER A 149 -8.25 -36.20 11.75
N GLN A 150 -9.00 -35.12 11.54
CA GLN A 150 -8.45 -33.77 11.45
C GLN A 150 -7.80 -33.31 12.78
N GLU A 151 -8.31 -33.77 13.92
CA GLU A 151 -7.76 -33.43 15.25
C GLU A 151 -6.34 -33.96 15.46
N SER A 152 -6.05 -35.14 14.89
CA SER A 152 -4.76 -35.84 14.98
C SER A 152 -3.86 -35.63 13.76
N ASP A 153 -4.24 -34.73 12.85
CA ASP A 153 -3.43 -34.35 11.71
C ASP A 153 -2.47 -33.20 12.07
N VAL A 154 -1.18 -33.52 12.10
CA VAL A 154 -0.10 -32.69 12.64
C VAL A 154 0.85 -32.28 11.51
N TRP A 155 1.42 -31.07 11.58
CA TRP A 155 2.45 -30.63 10.66
C TRP A 155 3.73 -31.50 10.76
N ASN A 156 4.18 -32.02 9.63
CA ASN A 156 5.44 -32.75 9.53
C ASN A 156 6.58 -31.75 9.30
N SER A 157 7.11 -31.20 10.38
CA SER A 157 8.15 -30.17 10.38
C SER A 157 9.53 -30.63 9.90
N THR A 158 9.72 -31.92 9.54
CA THR A 158 11.01 -32.51 9.17
C THR A 158 11.74 -31.73 8.07
N ASN A 159 11.02 -31.27 7.04
CA ASN A 159 11.63 -30.53 5.93
C ASN A 159 11.97 -29.08 6.31
N ALA A 160 11.21 -28.45 7.20
CA ALA A 160 11.58 -27.16 7.78
C ALA A 160 12.81 -27.30 8.70
N GLN A 161 12.92 -28.40 9.46
CA GLN A 161 14.12 -28.70 10.25
C GLN A 161 15.36 -28.87 9.36
N GLU A 162 15.23 -29.51 8.20
CA GLU A 162 16.31 -29.66 7.22
C GLU A 162 16.77 -28.28 6.68
N LEU A 163 15.83 -27.40 6.33
CA LEU A 163 16.12 -26.02 5.89
C LEU A 163 16.76 -25.16 7.01
N LEU A 164 16.25 -25.25 8.24
CA LEU A 164 16.83 -24.56 9.41
C LEU A 164 18.27 -25.02 9.66
N THR A 165 18.53 -26.32 9.55
CA THR A 165 19.86 -26.92 9.71
C THR A 165 20.81 -26.49 8.59
N PHE A 166 20.31 -26.42 7.33
CA PHE A 166 21.09 -25.90 6.21
C PHE A 166 21.40 -24.41 6.36
N SER A 167 20.44 -23.61 6.84
CA SER A 167 20.61 -22.18 7.07
C SER A 167 21.66 -21.89 8.12
N GLU A 168 21.59 -22.56 9.27
CA GLU A 168 22.58 -22.42 10.35
C GLU A 168 23.99 -22.85 9.90
N LYS A 169 24.10 -23.99 9.21
CA LYS A 169 25.37 -24.50 8.64
C LYS A 169 26.03 -23.53 7.65
N ASN A 170 25.25 -22.71 6.95
CA ASN A 170 25.73 -21.72 5.99
C ASN A 170 25.68 -20.27 6.53
N ALA A 171 25.43 -20.08 7.83
CA ALA A 171 25.28 -18.78 8.50
C ALA A 171 24.23 -17.83 7.86
N LEU A 172 23.16 -18.39 7.31
CA LEU A 172 22.07 -17.67 6.64
C LEU A 172 20.96 -17.32 7.63
N ARG A 173 20.73 -16.02 7.92
CA ARG A 173 19.67 -15.55 8.82
C ARG A 173 18.50 -14.93 8.07
N ASN A 174 17.29 -15.34 8.43
CA ASN A 174 16.01 -14.85 7.94
C ASN A 174 14.94 -14.96 9.04
N ASP A 175 13.77 -14.41 8.77
CA ASP A 175 12.54 -14.58 9.54
C ASP A 175 11.59 -15.58 8.86
N TRP A 176 10.57 -16.03 9.58
CA TRP A 176 9.74 -17.16 9.18
C TRP A 176 8.23 -16.85 9.23
N GLN A 177 7.52 -17.37 8.23
CA GLN A 177 6.06 -17.54 8.20
C GLN A 177 5.76 -19.05 8.10
N LEU A 178 4.51 -19.46 8.33
CA LEU A 178 4.09 -20.87 8.29
C LEU A 178 2.67 -21.00 7.74
N GLY A 179 2.58 -20.96 6.41
CA GLY A 179 1.36 -21.17 5.66
C GLY A 179 0.73 -19.87 5.17
N ASN A 180 0.40 -19.83 3.88
CA ASN A 180 -0.20 -18.69 3.20
C ASN A 180 -1.73 -18.79 3.13
N GLU A 181 -2.46 -17.80 3.63
CA GLU A 181 -3.93 -17.76 3.58
C GLU A 181 -4.63 -19.03 4.12
N PRO A 182 -4.27 -19.53 5.31
CA PRO A 182 -4.69 -20.85 5.78
C PRO A 182 -6.21 -20.98 6.00
N ASN A 183 -6.92 -19.85 6.18
CA ASN A 183 -8.38 -19.80 6.19
C ASN A 183 -9.02 -20.20 4.85
N ALA A 184 -8.29 -20.11 3.74
CA ALA A 184 -8.76 -20.38 2.38
C ALA A 184 -8.38 -21.78 1.86
N TYR A 185 -7.64 -22.61 2.63
CA TYR A 185 -7.17 -23.91 2.14
C TYR A 185 -8.29 -24.89 1.76
N LYS A 186 -9.51 -24.73 2.28
CA LYS A 186 -10.64 -25.57 1.85
C LYS A 186 -10.98 -25.34 0.36
N ARG A 187 -10.94 -24.09 -0.10
CA ARG A 187 -11.03 -23.70 -1.51
C ARG A 187 -9.72 -23.94 -2.29
N GLN A 188 -8.58 -23.56 -1.74
CA GLN A 188 -7.29 -23.60 -2.46
C GLN A 188 -6.74 -25.02 -2.62
N ALA A 189 -6.64 -25.78 -1.52
CA ALA A 189 -6.01 -27.10 -1.45
C ALA A 189 -7.02 -28.26 -1.24
N GLY A 190 -8.32 -27.96 -1.22
CA GLY A 190 -9.40 -28.94 -0.95
C GLY A 190 -9.52 -29.37 0.52
N ARG A 191 -8.53 -29.08 1.35
CA ARG A 191 -8.35 -29.54 2.74
C ARG A 191 -8.36 -28.34 3.71
N PRO A 192 -9.31 -28.25 4.65
CA PRO A 192 -9.27 -27.20 5.67
C PRO A 192 -8.19 -27.48 6.71
N LEU A 193 -7.51 -26.44 7.17
CA LEU A 193 -6.65 -26.45 8.36
C LEU A 193 -7.31 -25.60 9.44
N LEU A 194 -7.62 -26.16 10.60
CA LEU A 194 -8.28 -25.43 11.67
C LEU A 194 -7.31 -24.44 12.34
N PRO A 195 -7.76 -23.25 12.79
CA PRO A 195 -6.88 -22.29 13.48
C PRO A 195 -6.29 -22.87 14.77
N GLU A 196 -7.00 -23.80 15.43
CA GLU A 196 -6.53 -24.56 16.58
C GLU A 196 -5.37 -25.52 16.21
N GLN A 197 -5.35 -26.07 14.99
CA GLN A 197 -4.22 -26.87 14.48
C GLN A 197 -3.03 -25.95 14.17
N LEU A 198 -3.26 -24.88 13.41
CA LEU A 198 -2.22 -23.93 13.03
C LEU A 198 -1.50 -23.35 14.25
N ALA A 199 -2.22 -23.06 15.35
CA ALA A 199 -1.61 -22.60 16.60
C ALA A 199 -0.78 -23.67 17.34
N ARG A 200 -0.96 -24.97 17.08
CA ARG A 200 -0.05 -26.05 17.52
C ARG A 200 1.18 -26.15 16.61
N ASP A 201 0.97 -25.98 15.31
CA ASP A 201 2.03 -26.04 14.30
C ASP A 201 2.99 -24.83 14.45
N PHE A 202 2.47 -23.62 14.68
CA PHE A 202 3.25 -22.42 15.04
C PHE A 202 4.04 -22.59 16.35
N ARG A 203 3.44 -23.20 17.38
CA ARG A 203 4.16 -23.53 18.63
C ARG A 203 5.28 -24.54 18.41
N THR A 204 5.09 -25.48 17.49
CA THR A 204 6.12 -26.45 17.08
C THR A 204 7.29 -25.75 16.38
N LEU A 205 7.00 -24.87 15.41
CA LEU A 205 8.03 -24.07 14.74
C LEU A 205 8.77 -23.14 15.71
N ASN A 206 8.07 -22.43 16.60
CA ASN A 206 8.73 -21.61 17.62
C ASN A 206 9.65 -22.45 18.52
N ALA A 207 9.20 -23.64 18.96
CA ALA A 207 10.04 -24.54 19.76
C ALA A 207 11.31 -24.99 19.01
N MET A 208 11.24 -25.22 17.70
CA MET A 208 12.41 -25.50 16.85
C MET A 208 13.35 -24.29 16.76
N LEU A 209 12.80 -23.08 16.56
CA LEU A 209 13.59 -21.84 16.49
C LEU A 209 14.31 -21.51 17.81
N ARG A 210 13.71 -21.80 18.98
CA ARG A 210 14.34 -21.57 20.29
C ARG A 210 15.37 -22.64 20.69
N GLN A 211 15.44 -23.79 20.00
CA GLN A 211 16.47 -24.82 20.26
C GLN A 211 17.86 -24.41 19.76
N SER A 212 17.94 -23.48 18.81
CA SER A 212 19.21 -22.99 18.25
C SER A 212 19.50 -21.55 18.65
N LEU A 213 20.70 -21.31 19.18
CA LEU A 213 21.21 -19.96 19.47
C LEU A 213 21.39 -19.10 18.21
N PHE A 214 21.40 -19.72 17.02
CA PHE A 214 21.45 -19.03 15.74
C PHE A 214 20.06 -18.53 15.30
N HIS A 215 19.02 -19.35 15.50
CA HIS A 215 17.64 -19.07 15.08
C HIS A 215 16.78 -18.34 16.12
N GLN A 216 17.18 -18.33 17.40
CA GLN A 216 16.41 -17.68 18.48
C GLN A 216 16.12 -16.18 18.29
N SER A 217 16.81 -15.49 17.36
CA SER A 217 16.59 -14.07 17.03
C SER A 217 15.68 -13.84 15.81
N SER A 218 15.26 -14.90 15.12
CA SER A 218 14.31 -14.82 14.01
C SER A 218 12.91 -14.48 14.52
N LEU A 219 12.19 -13.67 13.75
CA LEU A 219 10.78 -13.39 13.96
C LEU A 219 9.94 -14.56 13.42
N LEU A 220 8.90 -14.93 14.15
CA LEU A 220 7.80 -15.75 13.65
C LEU A 220 6.60 -14.85 13.37
N ILE A 221 6.19 -14.77 12.11
CA ILE A 221 5.14 -13.86 11.62
C ILE A 221 3.95 -14.71 11.14
N GLY A 222 2.72 -14.28 11.42
CA GLY A 222 1.53 -15.02 11.00
C GLY A 222 0.22 -14.47 11.56
N PRO A 223 -0.93 -15.07 11.24
CA PRO A 223 -1.12 -16.28 10.43
C PRO A 223 -1.38 -16.04 8.91
N ASP A 224 -1.02 -14.87 8.35
CA ASP A 224 -1.13 -14.58 6.89
C ASP A 224 -2.52 -14.87 6.28
N ILE A 225 -3.60 -14.59 7.03
CA ILE A 225 -4.98 -14.75 6.55
C ILE A 225 -5.33 -13.79 5.40
N THR A 226 -6.36 -14.13 4.63
CA THR A 226 -6.98 -13.23 3.63
C THR A 226 -7.62 -11.99 4.27
N ARG A 227 -8.15 -11.08 3.44
CA ARG A 227 -8.90 -9.86 3.81
C ARG A 227 -9.83 -10.09 5.03
N PRO A 228 -9.63 -9.40 6.18
CA PRO A 228 -10.41 -9.65 7.39
C PRO A 228 -11.73 -8.88 7.38
N LEU A 229 -12.78 -9.54 6.91
CA LEU A 229 -14.16 -9.06 6.94
C LEU A 229 -14.94 -9.72 8.09
N LYS A 230 -15.82 -8.95 8.74
CA LYS A 230 -16.78 -9.43 9.75
C LYS A 230 -18.16 -9.53 9.08
N LYS A 231 -18.82 -10.69 9.19
CA LYS A 231 -20.15 -10.99 8.61
C LYS A 231 -21.23 -9.91 8.81
N ASN A 232 -21.15 -9.15 9.91
CA ASN A 232 -22.14 -8.12 10.27
C ASN A 232 -21.57 -6.69 10.24
N HIS A 233 -20.58 -6.37 9.39
CA HIS A 233 -20.00 -5.01 9.28
C HIS A 233 -20.13 -4.36 7.89
N CYS A 234 -20.95 -4.91 6.99
CA CYS A 234 -21.60 -4.09 5.98
C CYS A 234 -22.54 -3.10 6.72
N PRO A 235 -22.36 -1.76 6.61
CA PRO A 235 -23.05 -0.80 7.45
C PRO A 235 -24.56 -0.83 7.21
N GLU A 236 -25.31 -0.98 8.31
CA GLU A 236 -26.76 -0.84 8.28
C GLU A 236 -27.19 0.57 7.82
N LYS A 237 -28.42 0.67 7.32
CA LYS A 237 -28.95 1.84 6.60
C LYS A 237 -28.87 3.14 7.42
N GLY A 238 -27.85 3.97 7.16
CA GLY A 238 -27.88 5.41 7.45
C GLY A 238 -26.73 6.01 8.28
N VAL A 239 -25.69 5.27 8.66
CA VAL A 239 -24.66 5.72 9.62
C VAL A 239 -23.86 6.96 9.16
N LEU A 240 -23.75 7.23 7.86
CA LEU A 240 -23.04 8.39 7.29
C LEU A 240 -23.61 9.79 7.64
N LYS A 241 -24.66 9.90 8.45
CA LYS A 241 -25.21 11.19 8.89
C LYS A 241 -24.64 11.78 10.19
N ASN A 242 -23.92 11.01 11.03
CA ASN A 242 -23.59 11.44 12.39
C ASN A 242 -22.12 11.81 12.67
N HIS A 243 -21.15 11.38 11.85
CA HIS A 243 -19.71 11.63 12.12
C HIS A 243 -19.26 13.10 11.99
N GLN A 244 -20.17 14.06 11.73
CA GLN A 244 -19.87 15.49 11.86
C GLN A 244 -19.86 16.00 13.32
N ASN A 245 -20.43 15.26 14.28
CA ASN A 245 -20.57 15.72 15.67
C ASN A 245 -19.52 15.15 16.65
N GLU A 246 -18.78 14.10 16.29
CA GLU A 246 -17.79 13.48 17.20
C GLU A 246 -16.46 14.25 17.29
N SER A 247 -16.24 15.21 16.39
CA SER A 247 -15.07 16.08 16.36
C SER A 247 -15.04 17.16 17.46
N GLN A 248 -16.04 17.21 18.35
CA GLN A 248 -16.14 18.22 19.43
C GLN A 248 -16.05 17.67 20.86
N ASN A 249 -16.01 16.35 21.08
CA ASN A 249 -15.98 15.74 22.43
C ASN A 249 -14.81 14.76 22.64
N SER A 250 -13.60 15.20 22.30
CA SER A 250 -12.33 14.53 22.67
C SER A 250 -11.55 15.33 23.71
N THR A 251 -12.20 15.69 24.83
CA THR A 251 -11.52 16.16 26.04
C THR A 251 -10.61 15.05 26.57
N PHE A 252 -9.30 15.27 26.50
CA PHE A 252 -8.30 14.40 27.11
C PHE A 252 -8.50 14.36 28.64
N ASN A 253 -8.90 13.21 29.17
CA ASN A 253 -8.86 12.95 30.60
C ASN A 253 -7.46 12.51 31.02
N ASP A 254 -6.57 13.48 31.26
CA ASP A 254 -5.32 13.28 31.98
C ASP A 254 -5.60 12.92 33.45
N GLN A 255 -5.74 11.62 33.76
CA GLN A 255 -5.49 11.10 35.10
C GLN A 255 -4.80 9.73 35.05
N ASN A 256 -3.48 9.76 35.17
CA ASN A 256 -2.69 8.60 35.59
C ASN A 256 -1.83 9.02 36.79
N SER A 257 -2.34 8.79 38.00
CA SER A 257 -1.62 8.96 39.26
C SER A 257 -2.21 8.01 40.30
N PRO A 258 -1.38 7.28 41.06
CA PRO A 258 -1.83 6.09 41.78
C PRO A 258 -2.58 6.45 43.07
N GLN A 259 -3.79 5.90 43.24
CA GLN A 259 -4.50 5.95 44.52
C GLN A 259 -4.83 4.56 45.06
N LYS A 260 -4.78 4.45 46.39
CA LYS A 260 -4.98 3.22 47.15
C LYS A 260 -6.46 3.06 47.53
N ASN A 261 -6.92 1.82 47.44
CA ASN A 261 -7.88 1.18 48.33
C ASN A 261 -9.19 1.91 48.72
N THR A 262 -10.29 1.28 48.27
CA THR A 262 -11.50 0.99 49.09
C THR A 262 -12.48 2.16 49.36
N PRO A 263 -13.80 1.86 49.55
CA PRO A 263 -14.82 2.57 48.77
C PRO A 263 -16.00 3.10 49.62
N LYS A 264 -17.00 3.71 48.93
CA LYS A 264 -18.47 3.54 49.08
C LYS A 264 -19.30 4.83 48.95
N GLU A 265 -20.39 4.65 48.20
CA GLU A 265 -21.78 5.13 48.47
C GLU A 265 -22.25 6.57 48.15
N PHE A 266 -23.23 6.60 47.21
CA PHE A 266 -24.50 7.34 47.21
C PHE A 266 -24.61 8.86 46.86
N ARG A 267 -25.08 9.05 45.61
CA ARG A 267 -26.29 9.81 45.19
C ARG A 267 -26.46 11.32 45.50
N SER A 268 -26.96 12.01 44.45
CA SER A 268 -27.91 13.15 44.47
C SER A 268 -27.40 14.51 44.96
N SER A 269 -27.96 15.66 44.57
CA SER A 269 -28.71 16.06 43.34
C SER A 269 -28.93 17.59 43.36
N CYS A 270 -29.36 18.17 42.23
CA CYS A 270 -29.80 19.56 42.08
C CYS A 270 -28.68 20.64 42.16
N ILE A 271 -28.88 21.91 41.76
CA ILE A 271 -29.48 22.56 40.57
C ILE A 271 -29.54 24.08 40.87
N GLU A 272 -28.99 24.89 39.95
CA GLU A 272 -29.28 26.31 39.67
C GLU A 272 -28.91 27.51 40.63
N LYS A 273 -28.51 28.60 39.94
CA LYS A 273 -28.65 30.06 40.26
C LYS A 273 -27.77 30.63 41.40
N HIS A 274 -27.25 31.87 41.35
CA HIS A 274 -27.51 33.05 40.49
C HIS A 274 -26.24 33.90 40.16
N CYS A 275 -26.43 34.99 39.39
CA CYS A 275 -25.47 36.03 38.93
C CYS A 275 -25.15 37.08 40.07
N PRO A 276 -24.53 38.31 39.91
CA PRO A 276 -24.26 39.11 38.67
C PRO A 276 -23.08 40.17 38.57
N SER A 277 -22.61 40.41 37.33
CA SER A 277 -22.39 41.73 36.66
C SER A 277 -21.24 42.73 37.00
N LYS A 278 -20.98 43.63 36.00
CA LYS A 278 -20.26 44.96 36.00
C LYS A 278 -18.70 44.92 35.97
N HIS A 279 -17.95 45.86 35.34
CA HIS A 279 -18.18 47.05 34.47
C HIS A 279 -16.91 47.30 33.57
N SER A 280 -16.97 47.79 32.32
CA SER A 280 -16.80 49.21 31.82
C SER A 280 -15.46 49.93 32.15
N LEU A 281 -14.73 50.65 31.25
CA LEU A 281 -14.90 51.03 29.81
C LEU A 281 -13.59 51.64 29.18
N ASN A 282 -13.56 51.79 27.84
CA ASN A 282 -12.86 52.80 26.98
C ASN A 282 -11.34 52.77 26.60
N ALA A 283 -11.07 53.38 25.43
CA ALA A 283 -9.79 53.81 24.83
C ALA A 283 -9.81 55.33 24.50
N PRO A 284 -8.76 55.95 23.89
CA PRO A 284 -8.89 56.44 22.49
C PRO A 284 -7.57 56.48 21.65
N SER A 285 -7.59 57.21 20.52
CA SER A 285 -6.65 57.21 19.37
C SER A 285 -5.87 58.54 19.13
N ILE A 286 -4.96 58.59 18.11
CA ILE A 286 -4.41 59.81 17.46
C ILE A 286 -3.76 59.50 16.06
N THR A 287 -3.83 60.45 15.12
CA THR A 287 -3.16 60.59 13.78
C THR A 287 -3.11 62.12 13.42
N PRO A 288 -2.75 62.69 12.23
CA PRO A 288 -2.30 62.16 10.91
C PRO A 288 -1.14 62.98 10.21
N SER A 289 -1.10 62.97 8.86
CA SER A 289 -0.42 63.86 7.85
C SER A 289 1.10 63.69 7.57
N GLU A 290 1.73 63.99 6.40
CA GLU A 290 1.41 64.26 4.95
C GLU A 290 2.77 64.28 4.13
N LEU A 291 3.00 64.55 2.82
CA LEU A 291 2.31 64.98 1.56
C LEU A 291 3.23 64.72 0.30
N GLN A 292 2.69 64.50 -0.92
CA GLN A 292 3.32 64.69 -2.29
C GLN A 292 4.62 63.90 -2.68
N SER A 293 5.10 63.78 -3.95
CA SER A 293 4.48 63.72 -5.31
C SER A 293 5.52 63.32 -6.42
N SER A 294 5.07 63.21 -7.68
CA SER A 294 5.81 63.28 -8.98
C SER A 294 6.44 62.03 -9.64
N SER A 295 6.31 61.99 -10.97
CA SER A 295 7.10 61.24 -11.97
C SER A 295 7.66 62.25 -12.99
N PRO A 296 8.67 61.91 -13.81
CA PRO A 296 8.48 62.08 -15.27
C PRO A 296 9.23 61.06 -16.17
N ASP A 297 8.95 61.12 -17.48
CA ASP A 297 9.46 60.25 -18.55
C ASP A 297 10.92 60.48 -18.97
N SER A 298 11.54 59.44 -19.55
CA SER A 298 12.26 59.45 -20.86
C SER A 298 13.01 58.13 -21.07
N LYS A 299 13.32 57.61 -22.27
CA LYS A 299 12.86 57.63 -23.67
C LYS A 299 13.99 56.94 -24.47
N SER A 300 13.70 56.42 -25.67
CA SER A 300 14.68 55.93 -26.69
C SER A 300 15.60 54.74 -26.33
N SER A 301 15.99 53.85 -27.26
CA SER A 301 15.54 53.64 -28.66
C SER A 301 16.03 52.29 -29.22
N ASN A 302 15.33 51.78 -30.25
CA ASN A 302 15.78 51.09 -31.47
C ASN A 302 17.04 50.19 -31.44
N SER A 303 17.07 48.96 -31.98
CA SER A 303 16.04 48.14 -32.70
C SER A 303 16.54 46.65 -32.70
N ASN A 304 16.32 45.69 -33.63
CA ASN A 304 15.84 45.69 -35.03
C ASN A 304 15.38 44.30 -35.54
N HIS A 305 15.01 44.27 -36.84
CA HIS A 305 14.98 43.17 -37.82
C HIS A 305 15.90 41.94 -37.58
N SER A 306 15.60 40.72 -38.09
CA SER A 306 14.51 40.26 -39.00
C SER A 306 14.41 38.73 -39.08
N SER A 307 13.22 38.21 -39.44
CA SER A 307 13.05 36.86 -40.01
C SER A 307 13.57 36.78 -41.45
N PRO A 308 13.77 35.56 -42.00
CA PRO A 308 12.98 35.21 -43.18
C PRO A 308 12.36 33.79 -43.13
N ASN A 309 11.42 33.56 -44.05
CA ASN A 309 10.82 32.25 -44.36
C ASN A 309 11.59 31.54 -45.50
N GLU A 310 11.07 30.36 -45.89
CA GLU A 310 11.33 29.59 -47.12
C GLU A 310 12.43 28.50 -47.07
N SER A 311 12.31 27.37 -47.78
CA SER A 311 11.11 26.65 -48.30
C SER A 311 11.44 25.19 -48.71
N ARG A 312 10.38 24.42 -49.00
CA ARG A 312 10.26 23.05 -49.55
C ARG A 312 11.40 22.51 -50.45
N SER A 313 11.72 21.21 -50.30
CA SER A 313 11.74 20.16 -51.37
C SER A 313 12.49 18.89 -50.89
N ASP A 314 12.46 17.74 -51.56
CA ASP A 314 11.31 16.94 -52.05
C ASP A 314 11.80 15.46 -52.29
N GLY A 315 10.88 14.48 -52.29
CA GLY A 315 10.98 13.13 -52.87
C GLY A 315 12.20 12.21 -52.61
N THR A 316 11.95 10.96 -52.15
CA THR A 316 11.96 9.77 -53.05
C THR A 316 11.65 8.45 -52.32
N ASP A 317 10.84 7.60 -52.95
CA ASP A 317 10.49 6.24 -52.50
C ASP A 317 11.59 5.19 -52.74
N LYS A 318 11.47 4.03 -52.06
CA LYS A 318 11.30 2.74 -52.77
C LYS A 318 10.93 1.51 -51.90
N ASN A 319 9.90 0.81 -52.39
CA ASN A 319 9.73 -0.66 -52.47
C ASN A 319 9.41 -1.52 -51.22
N TYR A 320 8.12 -1.86 -51.15
CA TYR A 320 7.58 -3.22 -50.87
C TYR A 320 8.22 -4.31 -51.78
N PRO A 321 8.24 -5.62 -51.41
CA PRO A 321 7.07 -6.46 -51.11
C PRO A 321 7.12 -7.19 -49.75
N GLY A 322 6.04 -7.81 -49.25
CA GLY A 322 4.69 -7.97 -49.81
C GLY A 322 4.34 -9.44 -50.12
N ASN A 323 3.74 -10.15 -49.16
CA ASN A 323 2.93 -11.34 -49.43
C ASN A 323 1.84 -11.50 -48.38
N THR A 324 0.72 -12.14 -48.75
CA THR A 324 -0.55 -12.14 -48.00
C THR A 324 -0.96 -13.54 -47.57
N ASN A 325 -1.51 -13.66 -46.36
CA ASN A 325 -2.63 -14.54 -45.98
C ASN A 325 -2.97 -14.27 -44.50
N GLY A 326 -4.22 -14.05 -44.08
CA GLY A 326 -5.48 -14.06 -44.82
C GLY A 326 -6.53 -14.95 -44.16
N ASN A 327 -7.21 -14.44 -43.13
CA ASN A 327 -8.52 -14.96 -42.72
C ASN A 327 -9.27 -13.92 -41.88
N GLU A 328 -10.53 -13.68 -42.23
CA GLU A 328 -11.34 -12.57 -41.73
C GLU A 328 -12.15 -12.97 -40.50
N ARG A 329 -12.39 -12.01 -39.58
CA ARG A 329 -13.53 -12.10 -38.64
C ARG A 329 -14.12 -10.74 -38.29
N LYS A 330 -14.84 -10.18 -39.27
CA LYS A 330 -15.94 -9.19 -39.16
C LYS A 330 -15.95 -8.38 -37.86
N GLU A 331 -15.30 -7.22 -37.88
CA GLU A 331 -15.69 -6.13 -37.01
C GLU A 331 -17.14 -5.71 -37.32
N LYS A 332 -17.82 -5.18 -36.32
CA LYS A 332 -19.18 -4.66 -36.45
C LYS A 332 -19.20 -3.26 -35.86
N GLU A 333 -19.27 -2.26 -36.72
CA GLU A 333 -19.37 -0.87 -36.30
C GLU A 333 -20.61 -0.66 -35.42
N LEU A 334 -20.43 0.04 -34.30
CA LEU A 334 -21.51 0.62 -33.51
C LEU A 334 -21.13 2.06 -33.19
N ASN A 335 -21.52 2.96 -34.11
CA ASN A 335 -21.57 4.39 -33.83
C ASN A 335 -22.75 4.66 -32.89
N GLU A 336 -22.47 4.94 -31.62
CA GLU A 336 -23.41 5.62 -30.73
C GLU A 336 -22.75 6.90 -30.18
N SER A 337 -23.49 7.99 -30.27
CA SER A 337 -23.03 9.35 -30.00
C SER A 337 -23.12 9.73 -28.52
N PHE A 338 -22.11 10.43 -28.00
CA PHE A 338 -22.12 11.02 -26.65
C PHE A 338 -23.35 11.91 -26.39
N PRO A 339 -24.10 11.69 -25.30
CA PRO A 339 -25.01 12.68 -24.72
C PRO A 339 -24.22 13.81 -24.06
N SER A 340 -24.76 15.03 -24.12
CA SER A 340 -24.24 16.19 -23.42
C SER A 340 -24.57 16.19 -21.92
N GLU A 341 -23.90 17.08 -21.17
CA GLU A 341 -24.06 17.33 -19.74
C GLU A 341 -25.53 17.41 -19.25
N THR A 342 -25.79 16.86 -18.07
CA THR A 342 -26.90 17.28 -17.20
C THR A 342 -26.45 17.27 -15.74
N HIS A 343 -26.95 18.20 -14.92
CA HIS A 343 -26.53 18.34 -13.53
C HIS A 343 -26.88 17.09 -12.68
N THR A 344 -25.91 16.54 -11.97
CA THR A 344 -26.11 15.44 -11.02
C THR A 344 -27.11 15.82 -9.93
N SER A 345 -28.19 15.05 -9.82
CA SER A 345 -29.25 15.29 -8.85
C SER A 345 -28.98 14.54 -7.54
N ARG A 346 -29.61 14.99 -6.46
CA ARG A 346 -29.59 14.31 -5.15
C ARG A 346 -30.06 12.85 -5.22
N THR A 347 -30.84 12.51 -6.25
CA THR A 347 -31.32 11.16 -6.58
C THR A 347 -30.23 10.19 -7.02
N ASP A 348 -29.12 10.66 -7.57
CA ASP A 348 -28.08 9.78 -8.12
C ASP A 348 -27.16 9.24 -7.01
N ILE A 349 -27.06 9.98 -5.89
CA ILE A 349 -26.47 9.49 -4.63
C ILE A 349 -27.33 8.34 -4.07
N ASP A 350 -28.66 8.46 -4.05
CA ASP A 350 -29.55 7.39 -3.60
C ASP A 350 -29.56 6.19 -4.57
N ARG A 351 -29.19 6.37 -5.84
CA ARG A 351 -28.95 5.27 -6.81
C ARG A 351 -27.66 4.52 -6.47
N SER A 352 -26.53 5.21 -6.28
CA SER A 352 -25.26 4.56 -5.91
C SER A 352 -25.35 3.86 -4.54
N LEU A 353 -26.10 4.40 -3.58
CA LEU A 353 -26.40 3.76 -2.29
C LEU A 353 -27.31 2.52 -2.39
N ASN A 354 -27.95 2.27 -3.54
CA ASN A 354 -28.61 0.99 -3.81
C ASN A 354 -27.67 -0.02 -4.47
N GLU A 355 -26.81 0.41 -5.40
CA GLU A 355 -25.74 -0.43 -5.99
C GLU A 355 -24.69 -0.85 -4.95
N TYR A 356 -24.51 -0.04 -3.90
CA TYR A 356 -23.67 -0.33 -2.73
C TYR A 356 -24.05 -1.65 -2.02
N LYS A 357 -25.34 -2.02 -2.02
CA LYS A 357 -25.80 -3.28 -1.41
C LYS A 357 -25.17 -4.47 -2.13
N ASN A 358 -25.32 -4.49 -3.45
CA ASN A 358 -24.85 -5.55 -4.33
C ASN A 358 -23.32 -5.67 -4.34
N THR A 359 -22.59 -4.55 -4.27
CA THR A 359 -21.12 -4.58 -4.25
C THR A 359 -20.52 -5.11 -2.94
N CYS A 360 -21.30 -5.12 -1.84
CA CYS A 360 -20.90 -5.76 -0.59
C CYS A 360 -21.41 -7.21 -0.43
N SER A 361 -22.57 -7.57 -1.02
CA SER A 361 -23.12 -8.94 -0.94
C SER A 361 -22.65 -9.87 -2.05
N ASP A 362 -22.69 -9.43 -3.32
CA ASP A 362 -22.91 -10.37 -4.43
C ASP A 362 -21.70 -11.23 -4.77
N TYR A 363 -20.50 -10.94 -4.24
CA TYR A 363 -19.33 -11.82 -4.37
C TYR A 363 -19.03 -12.60 -3.08
N ASP A 364 -19.08 -11.94 -1.92
CA ASP A 364 -18.63 -12.51 -0.65
C ASP A 364 -19.62 -13.57 -0.11
N ASP A 365 -20.95 -13.31 -0.20
CA ASP A 365 -21.99 -14.29 0.16
C ASP A 365 -21.93 -15.58 -0.67
N ARG A 366 -21.17 -15.62 -1.78
CA ARG A 366 -20.95 -16.81 -2.62
C ARG A 366 -19.59 -17.46 -2.43
N ILE A 367 -18.65 -16.82 -1.73
CA ILE A 367 -17.31 -17.35 -1.43
C ILE A 367 -17.22 -17.85 0.00
N ASP A 368 -17.81 -17.13 0.96
CA ASP A 368 -17.86 -17.51 2.39
C ASP A 368 -18.83 -18.69 2.65
N GLN A 369 -19.56 -19.15 1.63
CA GLN A 369 -20.34 -20.41 1.67
C GLN A 369 -19.46 -21.68 1.58
N LEU A 370 -18.19 -21.58 1.18
CA LEU A 370 -17.28 -22.73 1.05
C LEU A 370 -16.25 -22.86 2.19
N ASP A 371 -15.94 -21.77 2.88
CA ASP A 371 -15.03 -21.73 4.03
C ASP A 371 -15.86 -21.54 5.32
N TYR A 372 -15.82 -22.50 6.25
CA TYR A 372 -16.71 -22.55 7.43
C TYR A 372 -16.52 -21.43 8.48
N ILE A 373 -15.64 -20.47 8.23
CA ILE A 373 -15.16 -19.48 9.20
C ILE A 373 -14.63 -18.25 8.45
N THR A 374 -15.02 -17.04 8.86
CA THR A 374 -14.49 -15.82 8.25
C THR A 374 -12.99 -15.68 8.53
N PRO A 375 -12.23 -14.91 7.72
CA PRO A 375 -10.81 -14.68 7.99
C PRO A 375 -10.59 -13.99 9.35
N ALA A 376 -11.48 -13.06 9.74
CA ALA A 376 -11.44 -12.40 11.04
C ALA A 376 -11.65 -13.39 12.22
N GLU A 377 -12.63 -14.29 12.13
CA GLU A 377 -12.82 -15.36 13.13
C GLU A 377 -11.64 -16.36 13.15
N TYR A 378 -11.01 -16.61 12.00
CA TYR A 378 -9.83 -17.49 11.90
C TYR A 378 -8.64 -16.91 12.68
N MET A 379 -8.33 -15.62 12.47
CA MET A 379 -7.33 -14.88 13.25
C MET A 379 -7.62 -14.95 14.75
N ASP A 380 -8.86 -14.64 15.12
CA ASP A 380 -9.27 -14.59 16.53
C ASP A 380 -9.10 -15.93 17.25
N LYS A 381 -9.52 -17.04 16.63
CA LYS A 381 -9.33 -18.40 17.15
C LYS A 381 -7.87 -18.85 17.13
N PHE A 382 -7.09 -18.49 16.11
CA PHE A 382 -5.67 -18.85 16.03
C PHE A 382 -4.90 -18.23 17.20
N LEU A 383 -5.09 -16.92 17.42
CA LEU A 383 -4.48 -16.22 18.55
C LEU A 383 -4.95 -16.80 19.88
N ALA A 384 -6.25 -17.08 20.04
CA ALA A 384 -6.81 -17.70 21.24
C ALA A 384 -6.27 -19.12 21.53
N SER A 385 -5.77 -19.84 20.53
CA SER A 385 -5.32 -21.24 20.62
C SER A 385 -3.82 -21.39 20.98
N GLY A 386 -3.21 -20.32 21.50
CA GLY A 386 -1.79 -20.22 21.78
C GLY A 386 -0.96 -19.68 20.60
N GLY A 387 -1.60 -19.12 19.56
CA GLY A 387 -0.92 -18.36 18.52
C GLY A 387 -0.37 -17.04 19.08
N SER A 388 -1.06 -16.42 20.04
CA SER A 388 -0.61 -15.21 20.73
C SER A 388 0.75 -15.39 21.42
N ASP A 389 0.98 -16.59 21.97
CA ASP A 389 2.14 -16.88 22.83
C ASP A 389 3.46 -16.96 22.05
N VAL A 390 3.41 -16.97 20.70
CA VAL A 390 4.55 -17.29 19.84
C VAL A 390 4.78 -16.38 18.63
N VAL A 391 3.79 -15.61 18.17
CA VAL A 391 4.00 -14.68 17.06
C VAL A 391 4.71 -13.40 17.51
N ASN A 392 5.73 -12.99 16.75
CA ASN A 392 6.45 -11.73 16.95
C ASN A 392 5.83 -10.56 16.16
N ALA A 393 5.03 -10.85 15.13
CA ALA A 393 4.18 -9.90 14.43
C ALA A 393 2.89 -10.59 13.98
N VAL A 394 1.76 -9.89 14.04
CA VAL A 394 0.47 -10.40 13.56
C VAL A 394 0.24 -9.91 12.13
N SER A 395 0.02 -10.82 11.19
CA SER A 395 -0.06 -10.52 9.76
C SER A 395 -1.39 -10.92 9.12
N PHE A 396 -1.82 -10.10 8.16
CA PHE A 396 -2.96 -10.37 7.28
C PHE A 396 -2.69 -9.80 5.88
N HIS A 397 -3.45 -10.27 4.90
CA HIS A 397 -3.34 -9.84 3.50
C HIS A 397 -4.44 -8.83 3.14
N GLN A 398 -4.11 -7.87 2.28
CA GLN A 398 -5.12 -6.97 1.71
C GLN A 398 -4.93 -6.75 0.21
N TYR A 399 -6.03 -6.88 -0.51
CA TYR A 399 -6.21 -6.35 -1.84
C TYR A 399 -7.49 -5.52 -1.83
N TYR A 400 -7.59 -4.53 -2.71
CA TYR A 400 -8.81 -3.73 -2.84
C TYR A 400 -9.80 -4.42 -3.78
N LEU A 401 -9.36 -4.73 -5.00
CA LEU A 401 -10.23 -5.04 -6.13
C LEU A 401 -10.11 -6.48 -6.61
N ASP A 402 -10.93 -6.84 -7.58
CA ASP A 402 -10.92 -8.10 -8.34
C ASP A 402 -10.94 -7.82 -9.86
N HIS A 403 -11.07 -8.88 -10.67
CA HIS A 403 -11.08 -8.77 -12.14
C HIS A 403 -12.41 -8.27 -12.72
N ASN A 404 -13.48 -8.17 -11.90
CA ASN A 404 -14.79 -7.66 -12.28
C ASN A 404 -14.98 -6.18 -11.87
N SER A 405 -14.08 -5.66 -11.04
CA SER A 405 -14.14 -4.32 -10.46
C SER A 405 -14.03 -3.22 -11.51
N SER A 406 -14.88 -2.20 -11.40
CA SER A 406 -14.88 -1.05 -12.33
C SER A 406 -13.55 -0.29 -12.29
N PHE A 407 -13.13 0.24 -13.44
CA PHE A 407 -12.01 1.18 -13.56
C PHE A 407 -12.11 2.37 -12.59
N LEU A 408 -13.32 2.88 -12.33
CA LEU A 408 -13.53 4.00 -11.39
C LEU A 408 -13.21 3.64 -9.93
N SER A 409 -13.24 2.35 -9.58
CA SER A 409 -12.95 1.86 -8.22
C SER A 409 -11.50 2.13 -7.80
N TYR A 410 -10.56 2.29 -8.74
CA TYR A 410 -9.16 2.65 -8.47
C TYR A 410 -9.01 4.05 -7.82
N PHE A 411 -10.06 4.88 -7.91
CA PHE A 411 -10.08 6.27 -7.46
C PHE A 411 -11.17 6.56 -6.41
N SER A 412 -11.98 5.55 -6.06
CA SER A 412 -13.15 5.66 -5.20
C SER A 412 -12.76 5.84 -3.71
N PRO A 413 -13.27 6.88 -3.02
CA PRO A 413 -13.13 7.03 -1.57
C PRO A 413 -13.60 5.81 -0.77
N GLU A 414 -14.67 5.16 -1.24
CA GLU A 414 -15.26 3.96 -0.65
C GLU A 414 -14.29 2.77 -0.75
N THR A 415 -13.61 2.63 -1.89
CA THR A 415 -12.55 1.63 -2.09
C THR A 415 -11.39 1.88 -1.14
N PHE A 416 -10.92 3.13 -1.01
CA PHE A 416 -9.84 3.47 -0.08
C PHE A 416 -10.19 3.13 1.38
N GLU A 417 -11.42 3.44 1.83
CA GLU A 417 -11.87 3.19 3.20
C GLU A 417 -12.02 1.70 3.55
N SER A 418 -12.16 0.79 2.56
CA SER A 418 -12.16 -0.67 2.81
C SER A 418 -10.95 -1.16 3.63
N LEU A 419 -9.78 -0.52 3.44
CA LEU A 419 -8.56 -0.83 4.20
C LEU A 419 -8.66 -0.38 5.67
N ARG A 420 -9.36 0.73 5.98
CA ARG A 420 -9.58 1.14 7.38
C ARG A 420 -10.37 0.11 8.15
N TRP A 421 -11.48 -0.38 7.59
CA TRP A 421 -12.35 -1.37 8.24
C TRP A 421 -11.60 -2.67 8.56
N GLN A 422 -10.73 -3.10 7.64
CA GLN A 422 -9.88 -4.29 7.81
C GLN A 422 -8.78 -4.08 8.87
N ILE A 423 -8.06 -2.94 8.85
CA ILE A 423 -7.05 -2.61 9.88
C ILE A 423 -7.71 -2.49 11.26
N ASN A 424 -8.85 -1.82 11.37
CA ASN A 424 -9.60 -1.69 12.62
C ASN A 424 -10.01 -3.05 13.17
N THR A 425 -10.52 -3.95 12.31
CA THR A 425 -10.93 -5.31 12.68
C THR A 425 -9.77 -6.11 13.28
N ILE A 426 -8.58 -6.08 12.67
CA ILE A 426 -7.40 -6.75 13.23
C ILE A 426 -6.88 -6.05 14.49
N THR A 427 -6.93 -4.72 14.55
CA THR A 427 -6.47 -3.94 15.72
C THR A 427 -7.32 -4.23 16.96
N GLU A 428 -8.63 -4.44 16.78
CA GLU A 428 -9.56 -4.91 17.81
C GLU A 428 -9.21 -6.33 18.29
N ILE A 429 -9.10 -7.29 17.36
CA ILE A 429 -8.77 -8.70 17.67
C ILE A 429 -7.42 -8.80 18.40
N VAL A 430 -6.37 -8.15 17.89
CA VAL A 430 -5.04 -8.12 18.50
C VAL A 430 -5.07 -7.41 19.85
N THR A 431 -5.83 -6.31 20.00
CA THR A 431 -5.98 -5.65 21.30
C THR A 431 -6.62 -6.55 22.34
N ASN A 432 -7.65 -7.31 21.97
CA ASN A 432 -8.35 -8.22 22.87
C ASN A 432 -7.51 -9.45 23.22
N ARG A 433 -6.86 -10.08 22.23
CA ARG A 433 -6.06 -11.30 22.42
C ARG A 433 -4.74 -11.05 23.15
N PHE A 434 -4.14 -9.87 22.98
CA PHE A 434 -2.92 -9.48 23.70
C PHE A 434 -3.19 -8.63 24.95
N ALA A 435 -4.43 -8.54 25.44
CA ALA A 435 -4.78 -7.73 26.62
C ALA A 435 -4.02 -8.11 27.90
N ASN A 436 -3.65 -9.38 28.05
CA ASN A 436 -2.87 -9.90 29.19
C ASN A 436 -1.35 -9.99 28.91
N HIS A 437 -0.87 -9.54 27.74
CA HIS A 437 0.54 -9.60 27.38
C HIS A 437 1.26 -8.29 27.73
N VAL A 438 2.54 -8.38 28.13
CA VAL A 438 3.37 -7.22 28.53
C VAL A 438 3.57 -6.22 27.38
N GLN A 439 3.59 -6.71 26.14
CA GLN A 439 3.64 -5.92 24.91
C GLN A 439 2.70 -6.53 23.87
N LYS A 440 2.03 -5.69 23.09
CA LYS A 440 1.29 -6.12 21.89
C LYS A 440 2.28 -6.23 20.71
N PRO A 441 2.21 -7.28 19.89
CA PRO A 441 3.04 -7.35 18.68
C PRO A 441 2.59 -6.30 17.64
N PRO A 442 3.50 -5.85 16.76
CA PRO A 442 3.14 -5.04 15.61
C PRO A 442 2.20 -5.80 14.66
N ILE A 443 1.31 -5.06 14.01
CA ILE A 443 0.43 -5.57 12.95
C ILE A 443 1.06 -5.28 11.58
N TRP A 444 1.11 -6.27 10.70
CA TRP A 444 1.73 -6.20 9.37
C TRP A 444 0.69 -6.50 8.28
N LEU A 445 0.77 -5.79 7.15
CA LEU A 445 0.22 -6.28 5.88
C LEU A 445 1.24 -7.22 5.25
N GLY A 446 1.08 -8.53 5.47
CA GLY A 446 2.03 -9.59 5.09
C GLY A 446 2.13 -9.83 3.57
N GLU A 447 1.05 -9.54 2.86
CA GLU A 447 0.98 -9.51 1.40
C GLU A 447 -0.07 -8.46 0.99
N THR A 448 0.25 -7.57 0.05
CA THR A 448 -0.74 -6.58 -0.39
C THR A 448 -0.54 -6.00 -1.79
N GLY A 449 -1.64 -5.85 -2.53
CA GLY A 449 -1.65 -5.29 -3.89
C GLY A 449 -2.91 -4.47 -4.20
N SER A 450 -3.10 -4.11 -5.47
CA SER A 450 -4.29 -3.38 -5.95
C SER A 450 -5.48 -4.33 -6.19
N CYS A 451 -5.29 -5.37 -7.00
CA CYS A 451 -6.29 -6.37 -7.38
C CYS A 451 -5.75 -7.80 -7.19
N VAL A 452 -6.63 -8.76 -6.88
CA VAL A 452 -6.25 -10.17 -6.65
C VAL A 452 -5.86 -10.92 -7.94
N GLY A 453 -5.36 -12.16 -7.80
CA GLY A 453 -5.17 -13.08 -8.93
C GLY A 453 -4.14 -12.61 -9.97
N GLY A 454 -3.10 -11.90 -9.53
CA GLY A 454 -2.07 -11.33 -10.41
C GLY A 454 -2.40 -9.96 -11.01
N GLY A 455 -3.54 -9.36 -10.68
CA GLY A 455 -3.94 -8.05 -11.22
C GLY A 455 -4.36 -8.05 -12.70
N VAL A 456 -4.77 -6.89 -13.20
CA VAL A 456 -5.39 -6.71 -14.53
C VAL A 456 -4.36 -6.07 -15.50
N PRO A 457 -4.07 -6.68 -16.67
CA PRO A 457 -3.12 -6.13 -17.64
C PRO A 457 -3.50 -4.74 -18.14
N ASN A 458 -2.50 -3.85 -18.31
CA ASN A 458 -2.68 -2.46 -18.74
C ASN A 458 -3.57 -1.64 -17.79
N LEU A 459 -3.58 -1.99 -16.50
CA LEU A 459 -4.34 -1.29 -15.47
C LEU A 459 -3.65 -1.33 -14.10
N THR A 460 -3.36 -2.52 -13.55
CA THR A 460 -2.71 -2.62 -12.23
C THR A 460 -1.22 -2.29 -12.23
N ASP A 461 -0.65 -2.16 -13.43
CA ASP A 461 0.74 -1.84 -13.78
C ASP A 461 0.90 -0.39 -14.27
N THR A 462 -0.11 0.44 -14.03
CA THR A 462 -0.26 1.80 -14.57
C THR A 462 -0.46 2.83 -13.45
N PHE A 463 -0.44 4.12 -13.79
CA PHE A 463 -0.61 5.22 -12.83
C PHE A 463 -1.98 5.18 -12.10
N ALA A 464 -3.01 4.55 -12.67
CA ALA A 464 -4.28 4.30 -11.99
C ALA A 464 -4.13 3.43 -10.72
N ALA A 465 -3.20 2.47 -10.71
CA ALA A 465 -2.91 1.66 -9.52
C ALA A 465 -2.25 2.48 -8.40
N SER A 466 -1.52 3.53 -8.75
CA SER A 466 -0.74 4.35 -7.83
C SER A 466 -1.59 5.13 -6.82
N PHE A 467 -2.88 5.33 -7.09
CA PHE A 467 -3.83 5.92 -6.13
C PHE A 467 -4.10 4.98 -4.96
N LEU A 468 -4.40 3.70 -5.26
CA LEU A 468 -4.56 2.65 -4.26
C LEU A 468 -3.25 2.40 -3.49
N TRP A 469 -2.08 2.52 -4.13
CA TRP A 469 -0.79 2.34 -3.47
C TRP A 469 -0.40 3.52 -2.57
N MET A 470 -0.60 4.76 -3.03
CA MET A 470 -0.36 5.96 -2.23
C MET A 470 -1.27 6.00 -0.99
N ASP A 471 -2.57 5.73 -1.15
CA ASP A 471 -3.48 5.73 0.00
C ASP A 471 -3.11 4.64 1.00
N LYS A 472 -2.79 3.44 0.52
CA LYS A 472 -2.38 2.31 1.37
C LYS A 472 -1.20 2.67 2.26
N LEU A 473 -0.14 3.24 1.70
CA LEU A 473 1.05 3.62 2.49
C LEU A 473 0.70 4.65 3.57
N GLY A 474 -0.08 5.69 3.24
CA GLY A 474 -0.49 6.70 4.19
C GLY A 474 -1.48 6.21 5.26
N LEU A 475 -2.51 5.48 4.85
CA LEU A 475 -3.57 4.97 5.72
C LEU A 475 -3.05 3.88 6.66
N SER A 476 -2.21 2.97 6.17
CA SER A 476 -1.55 1.95 7.00
C SER A 476 -0.68 2.60 8.08
N ALA A 477 0.17 3.57 7.74
CA ALA A 477 1.00 4.27 8.72
C ALA A 477 0.15 5.04 9.75
N ARG A 478 -0.89 5.76 9.32
CA ARG A 478 -1.81 6.53 10.18
C ARG A 478 -2.62 5.65 11.13
N LEU A 479 -2.82 4.36 10.82
CA LEU A 479 -3.57 3.40 11.63
C LEU A 479 -2.66 2.39 12.36
N GLY A 480 -1.35 2.65 12.45
CA GLY A 480 -0.43 1.86 13.28
C GLY A 480 0.04 0.53 12.67
N ILE A 481 -0.18 0.28 11.38
CA ILE A 481 0.46 -0.84 10.68
C ILE A 481 1.97 -0.60 10.61
N SER A 482 2.74 -1.59 11.03
CA SER A 482 4.19 -1.47 11.21
C SER A 482 4.99 -1.75 9.94
N VAL A 483 4.49 -2.67 9.09
CA VAL A 483 5.10 -3.09 7.81
C VAL A 483 4.00 -3.36 6.78
N VAL A 484 4.29 -3.03 5.52
CA VAL A 484 3.43 -3.17 4.33
C VAL A 484 4.23 -3.85 3.23
N ILE A 485 3.93 -5.13 2.94
CA ILE A 485 4.68 -5.96 2.00
C ILE A 485 3.96 -6.02 0.64
N ARG A 486 4.46 -5.25 -0.33
CA ARG A 486 3.91 -5.16 -1.69
C ARG A 486 4.04 -6.49 -2.45
N GLN A 487 2.91 -7.04 -2.90
CA GLN A 487 2.84 -8.04 -3.96
C GLN A 487 2.85 -7.36 -5.34
N SER A 488 3.79 -7.64 -6.24
CA SER A 488 5.10 -8.29 -6.00
C SER A 488 6.21 -7.44 -6.61
N LEU A 489 7.46 -7.87 -6.47
CA LEU A 489 8.60 -7.23 -7.12
C LEU A 489 8.49 -7.36 -8.66
N GLU A 490 8.38 -8.59 -9.18
CA GLU A 490 8.51 -8.91 -10.62
C GLU A 490 7.26 -9.52 -11.27
N ILE A 491 6.47 -10.33 -10.56
CA ILE A 491 5.34 -11.09 -11.15
C ILE A 491 3.99 -10.41 -10.96
N GLY A 492 3.10 -10.70 -11.91
CA GLY A 492 1.75 -10.17 -11.99
C GLY A 492 1.71 -8.78 -12.63
N ASN A 493 0.54 -8.42 -13.14
CA ASN A 493 0.24 -7.08 -13.63
C ASN A 493 0.22 -6.05 -12.48
N TYR A 494 0.40 -6.45 -11.22
CA TYR A 494 0.57 -5.53 -10.07
C TYR A 494 2.03 -5.34 -9.65
N SER A 495 2.98 -5.87 -10.42
CA SER A 495 4.41 -5.86 -10.13
C SER A 495 4.98 -4.44 -10.03
N LEU A 496 6.03 -4.28 -9.22
CA LEU A 496 6.83 -3.05 -9.22
C LEU A 496 7.68 -2.92 -10.49
N THR A 497 8.10 -4.03 -11.09
CA THR A 497 8.86 -4.04 -12.35
C THR A 497 8.23 -5.00 -13.36
N ASP A 498 8.13 -4.58 -14.62
CA ASP A 498 7.71 -5.44 -15.73
C ASP A 498 8.54 -6.75 -15.80
N VAL A 499 7.85 -7.89 -15.83
CA VAL A 499 8.43 -9.24 -15.68
C VAL A 499 9.42 -9.63 -16.79
N THR A 500 9.38 -8.97 -17.95
CA THR A 500 10.20 -9.33 -19.13
C THR A 500 11.36 -8.35 -19.33
N THR A 501 11.15 -7.08 -19.05
CA THR A 501 12.09 -5.98 -19.35
C THR A 501 12.73 -5.37 -18.09
N LEU A 502 12.28 -5.78 -16.91
CA LEU A 502 12.61 -5.17 -15.62
C LEU A 502 12.45 -3.64 -15.67
N THR A 503 11.44 -3.14 -16.38
CA THR A 503 11.13 -1.72 -16.45
C THR A 503 10.28 -1.34 -15.25
N PRO A 504 10.65 -0.33 -14.44
CA PRO A 504 9.85 0.05 -13.27
C PRO A 504 8.48 0.58 -13.68
N ASN A 505 7.42 -0.09 -13.23
CA ASN A 505 6.04 0.39 -13.33
C ASN A 505 5.85 1.62 -12.41
N PRO A 506 4.81 2.45 -12.57
CA PRO A 506 4.62 3.68 -11.80
C PRO A 506 4.75 3.53 -10.27
N ASP A 507 4.23 2.44 -9.71
CA ASP A 507 4.30 2.18 -8.26
C ASP A 507 5.71 2.01 -7.71
N TRP A 508 6.69 1.61 -8.52
CA TRP A 508 8.10 1.61 -8.12
C TRP A 508 8.63 3.02 -7.92
N TRP A 509 8.27 3.95 -8.82
CA TRP A 509 8.63 5.37 -8.68
C TRP A 509 7.95 6.04 -7.47
N ILE A 510 6.69 5.70 -7.17
CA ILE A 510 6.02 6.11 -5.92
C ILE A 510 6.81 5.60 -4.71
N SER A 511 7.20 4.32 -4.75
CA SER A 511 7.92 3.66 -3.67
C SER A 511 9.31 4.25 -3.43
N VAL A 512 10.04 4.62 -4.50
CA VAL A 512 11.32 5.32 -4.40
C VAL A 512 11.13 6.72 -3.79
N LEU A 513 10.15 7.51 -4.23
CA LEU A 513 9.92 8.83 -3.64
C LEU A 513 9.50 8.75 -2.18
N TYR A 514 8.68 7.77 -1.79
CA TYR A 514 8.39 7.46 -0.40
C TYR A 514 9.69 7.16 0.38
N LYS A 515 10.54 6.26 -0.12
CA LYS A 515 11.85 5.89 0.48
C LYS A 515 12.86 7.04 0.55
N ARG A 516 12.69 8.13 -0.21
CA ARG A 516 13.58 9.30 -0.16
C ARG A 516 13.04 10.46 0.70
N LEU A 517 11.73 10.55 0.89
CA LEU A 517 11.09 11.72 1.49
C LEU A 517 10.38 11.42 2.82
N VAL A 518 9.97 10.18 3.10
CA VAL A 518 9.13 9.82 4.24
C VAL A 518 9.93 9.08 5.31
N ASP A 519 9.95 9.61 6.55
CA ASP A 519 10.54 8.98 7.72
C ASP A 519 9.51 8.13 8.50
N THR A 520 9.98 7.32 9.45
CA THR A 520 9.20 6.46 10.34
C THR A 520 8.19 7.20 11.24
N ARG A 521 8.45 8.46 11.60
CA ARG A 521 7.60 9.27 12.50
C ARG A 521 6.34 9.76 11.77
N VAL A 522 5.18 9.18 12.11
CA VAL A 522 3.87 9.49 11.52
C VAL A 522 3.22 10.66 12.25
N LEU A 523 2.86 11.72 11.54
CA LEU A 523 2.28 12.93 12.13
C LEU A 523 0.74 12.92 12.06
N THR A 524 0.10 13.22 13.20
CA THR A 524 -1.36 13.37 13.28
C THR A 524 -1.78 14.82 13.09
N PHE A 525 -2.63 15.06 12.10
CA PHE A 525 -3.24 16.35 11.76
C PHE A 525 -4.65 16.12 11.19
N ALA A 526 -5.41 17.19 10.97
CA ALA A 526 -6.77 17.12 10.44
C ALA A 526 -6.97 18.06 9.24
N THR A 527 -7.80 17.63 8.28
CA THR A 527 -8.27 18.41 7.13
C THR A 527 -9.81 18.42 7.10
N PRO A 528 -10.48 19.03 8.09
CA PRO A 528 -11.92 18.82 8.33
C PRO A 528 -12.84 19.23 7.17
N ASN A 529 -12.34 20.06 6.25
CA ASN A 529 -13.10 20.58 5.10
C ASN A 529 -12.77 19.87 3.76
N SER A 530 -11.87 18.86 3.75
CA SER A 530 -11.41 18.27 2.49
C SER A 530 -12.42 17.30 1.88
N ARG A 531 -12.59 17.36 0.56
CA ARG A 531 -13.41 16.38 -0.18
C ARG A 531 -12.84 14.96 0.02
N PRO A 532 -13.67 13.89 0.08
CA PRO A 532 -13.18 12.52 0.30
C PRO A 532 -12.18 12.01 -0.75
N THR A 533 -12.14 12.64 -1.92
CA THR A 533 -11.20 12.42 -3.03
C THR A 533 -9.80 13.00 -2.79
N LEU A 534 -9.66 13.99 -1.90
CA LEU A 534 -8.36 14.51 -1.48
C LEU A 534 -7.94 13.83 -0.18
N ARG A 535 -6.88 13.02 -0.25
CA ARG A 535 -6.40 12.24 0.90
C ARG A 535 -4.93 12.53 1.14
N LEU A 536 -4.66 13.17 2.27
CA LEU A 536 -3.34 13.69 2.67
C LEU A 536 -2.84 13.00 3.94
N TYR A 537 -1.53 12.80 3.99
CA TYR A 537 -0.80 12.08 5.02
C TYR A 537 0.51 12.82 5.31
N ALA A 538 0.89 12.91 6.60
CA ALA A 538 2.06 13.66 7.03
C ALA A 538 2.96 12.77 7.88
N HIS A 539 4.26 12.86 7.63
CA HIS A 539 5.31 12.25 8.42
C HIS A 539 6.42 13.29 8.63
N CYS A 540 7.40 13.02 9.48
CA CYS A 540 8.67 13.72 9.37
C CYS A 540 9.39 13.32 8.06
N SER A 541 10.37 14.13 7.65
CA SER A 541 11.32 13.76 6.60
C SER A 541 12.63 13.23 7.22
N PRO A 542 13.47 12.50 6.45
CA PRO A 542 14.83 12.14 6.86
C PRO A 542 15.77 13.32 7.17
N ARG A 543 15.32 14.57 6.98
CA ARG A 543 16.03 15.82 7.30
C ARG A 543 15.43 16.56 8.52
N ASN A 544 14.52 15.93 9.25
CA ASN A 544 13.73 16.53 10.35
C ASN A 544 12.78 17.67 9.91
N ASN A 545 12.55 17.83 8.60
CA ASN A 545 11.43 18.61 8.07
C ASN A 545 10.11 17.81 8.20
N ILE A 546 9.01 18.36 7.69
CA ILE A 546 7.74 17.62 7.52
C ILE A 546 7.61 17.19 6.06
N THR A 547 7.21 15.95 5.80
CA THR A 547 6.80 15.49 4.47
C THR A 547 5.30 15.25 4.46
N LEU A 548 4.57 16.09 3.72
CA LEU A 548 3.16 15.89 3.38
C LEU A 548 3.09 15.16 2.04
N PHE A 549 2.29 14.09 1.94
CA PHE A 549 2.07 13.35 0.71
C PHE A 549 0.62 12.91 0.56
N GLY A 550 0.21 12.55 -0.65
CA GLY A 550 -1.16 12.11 -0.88
C GLY A 550 -1.59 12.13 -2.34
N LEU A 551 -2.91 12.18 -2.51
CA LEU A 551 -3.60 11.98 -3.77
C LEU A 551 -4.82 12.90 -3.88
N ASN A 552 -5.09 13.36 -5.10
CA ASN A 552 -6.40 13.87 -5.51
C ASN A 552 -6.96 12.86 -6.52
N SER A 553 -7.87 12.01 -6.06
CA SER A 553 -8.51 11.00 -6.90
C SER A 553 -9.72 11.53 -7.67
N GLY A 554 -10.10 12.81 -7.48
CA GLY A 554 -11.24 13.43 -8.14
C GLY A 554 -10.91 14.03 -9.52
N ASP A 555 -11.97 14.47 -10.20
CA ASP A 555 -11.91 15.19 -11.49
C ASP A 555 -11.76 16.70 -11.34
N GLU A 556 -11.79 17.20 -10.10
CA GLU A 556 -11.75 18.62 -9.74
C GLU A 556 -10.36 19.08 -9.31
N LEU A 557 -10.09 20.38 -9.45
CA LEU A 557 -8.91 21.02 -8.85
C LEU A 557 -9.07 21.09 -7.32
N GLU A 558 -7.99 20.75 -6.62
CA GLU A 558 -7.88 20.88 -5.17
C GLU A 558 -6.73 21.82 -4.83
N SER A 559 -6.91 22.67 -3.81
CA SER A 559 -5.85 23.57 -3.36
C SER A 559 -5.49 23.29 -1.91
N ILE A 560 -4.19 23.22 -1.62
CA ILE A 560 -3.64 22.95 -0.28
C ILE A 560 -3.05 24.25 0.25
N SER A 561 -3.69 24.86 1.26
CA SER A 561 -3.22 26.08 1.89
C SER A 561 -2.61 25.79 3.26
N PHE A 562 -1.71 26.65 3.72
CA PHE A 562 -0.91 26.39 4.93
C PHE A 562 -1.31 27.33 6.07
N ALA A 563 -1.29 26.82 7.30
CA ALA A 563 -1.57 27.63 8.47
C ALA A 563 -0.41 28.59 8.82
N GLU A 564 0.83 28.16 8.57
CA GLU A 564 2.06 28.88 8.86
C GLU A 564 2.88 29.22 7.58
N PRO A 565 3.69 30.29 7.59
CA PRO A 565 4.70 30.52 6.54
C PRO A 565 5.72 29.37 6.47
N CYS A 566 6.12 28.98 5.27
CA CYS A 566 7.03 27.86 5.04
C CYS A 566 7.65 27.88 3.63
N THR A 567 8.80 27.19 3.45
CA THR A 567 9.29 26.83 2.12
C THR A 567 8.83 25.41 1.80
N VAL A 568 8.16 25.24 0.66
CA VAL A 568 7.60 23.97 0.20
C VAL A 568 8.36 23.48 -1.04
N TYR A 569 8.83 22.24 -0.99
CA TYR A 569 9.51 21.55 -2.09
C TYR A 569 8.58 20.50 -2.69
N VAL A 570 7.91 20.88 -3.79
CA VAL A 570 6.83 20.15 -4.44
C VAL A 570 7.36 19.06 -5.39
N TYR A 571 6.91 17.83 -5.21
CA TYR A 571 7.17 16.67 -6.07
C TYR A 571 5.84 16.13 -6.61
N LYS A 572 5.32 16.79 -7.65
CA LYS A 572 4.03 16.47 -8.27
C LYS A 572 4.20 15.33 -9.28
N LEU A 573 3.32 14.34 -9.21
CA LEU A 573 3.35 13.13 -10.02
C LEU A 573 2.06 12.98 -10.81
N LYS A 574 2.20 12.89 -12.13
CA LYS A 574 1.12 12.68 -13.10
C LYS A 574 1.68 11.92 -14.29
N GLN A 575 0.85 11.25 -15.08
CA GLN A 575 1.30 10.65 -16.33
C GLN A 575 1.89 11.70 -17.29
N CYS A 576 2.85 11.29 -18.11
CA CYS A 576 3.52 12.16 -19.07
C CYS A 576 2.62 12.53 -20.27
N TRP A 577 3.02 13.60 -20.98
CA TRP A 577 2.52 13.96 -22.32
C TRP A 577 1.00 14.04 -22.50
N ASN A 578 0.24 14.28 -21.42
CA ASN A 578 -1.23 14.26 -21.38
C ASN A 578 -1.85 12.91 -21.80
N GLU A 579 -1.13 11.80 -21.58
CA GLU A 579 -1.66 10.45 -21.75
C GLU A 579 -2.81 10.15 -20.76
N GLY A 580 -3.47 9.00 -20.91
CA GLY A 580 -4.46 8.52 -19.93
C GLY A 580 -3.79 8.06 -18.63
N VAL A 581 -4.55 8.01 -17.53
CA VAL A 581 -4.07 7.47 -16.24
C VAL A 581 -3.75 5.96 -16.28
N THR A 582 -4.13 5.26 -17.35
CA THR A 582 -3.67 3.91 -17.71
C THR A 582 -2.27 3.88 -18.34
N SER A 583 -1.55 5.00 -18.36
CA SER A 583 -0.15 5.04 -18.78
C SER A 583 0.82 4.46 -17.73
N LYS A 584 1.94 3.92 -18.21
CA LYS A 584 3.12 3.57 -17.43
C LYS A 584 4.16 4.71 -17.34
N ASN A 585 4.04 5.74 -18.19
CA ASN A 585 4.99 6.84 -18.28
C ASN A 585 4.70 7.88 -17.19
N LEU A 586 5.44 7.83 -16.08
CA LEU A 586 5.25 8.76 -14.96
C LEU A 586 6.16 9.98 -15.08
N CYS A 587 5.59 11.18 -14.92
CA CYS A 587 6.30 12.45 -14.93
C CYS A 587 6.35 13.06 -13.53
N LEU A 588 7.56 13.44 -13.09
CA LEU A 588 7.79 14.24 -11.87
C LEU A 588 7.97 15.70 -12.27
N ASN A 589 7.07 16.58 -11.82
CA ASN A 589 7.10 18.01 -12.16
C ASN A 589 7.26 18.24 -13.68
N SER A 590 6.48 17.51 -14.48
CA SER A 590 6.52 17.46 -15.95
C SER A 590 7.80 16.91 -16.60
N ILE A 591 8.72 16.32 -15.83
CA ILE A 591 9.94 15.65 -16.34
C ILE A 591 9.72 14.13 -16.32
N PRO A 592 9.87 13.40 -17.46
CA PRO A 592 9.69 11.95 -17.52
C PRO A 592 10.68 11.18 -16.65
N LEU A 593 10.16 10.33 -15.76
CA LEU A 593 10.95 9.44 -14.92
C LEU A 593 11.41 8.20 -15.71
N HIS A 594 12.72 8.10 -15.88
CA HIS A 594 13.40 6.95 -16.46
C HIS A 594 14.75 6.78 -15.76
N LEU A 595 15.23 5.54 -15.67
CA LEU A 595 16.64 5.29 -15.31
C LEU A 595 17.52 5.62 -16.51
N ASP A 596 18.77 6.00 -16.27
CA ASP A 596 19.77 6.08 -17.33
C ASP A 596 20.33 4.68 -17.69
N ARG A 597 21.31 4.65 -18.60
CA ARG A 597 21.91 3.41 -19.11
C ARG A 597 22.68 2.63 -18.06
N ASP A 598 23.17 3.32 -17.03
CA ASP A 598 23.95 2.75 -15.92
C ASP A 598 23.06 2.48 -14.69
N LEU A 599 21.73 2.55 -14.87
CA LEU A 599 20.69 2.30 -13.88
C LEU A 599 20.65 3.32 -12.74
N TYR A 600 21.17 4.54 -12.94
CA TYR A 600 21.02 5.60 -11.95
C TYR A 600 19.62 6.23 -11.98
N LEU A 601 19.16 6.61 -10.78
CA LEU A 601 17.94 7.41 -10.63
C LEU A 601 18.12 8.79 -11.31
N PRO A 602 17.09 9.28 -12.02
CA PRO A 602 17.08 10.64 -12.53
C PRO A 602 17.10 11.63 -11.37
N LYS A 603 17.58 12.86 -11.60
CA LYS A 603 17.59 13.90 -10.57
C LYS A 603 16.15 14.29 -10.20
N LEU A 604 15.66 13.77 -9.07
CA LEU A 604 14.34 14.04 -8.49
C LEU A 604 14.29 15.50 -8.01
N LYS A 605 14.02 16.43 -8.93
CA LYS A 605 14.00 17.88 -8.67
C LYS A 605 12.61 18.33 -8.17
N PRO A 606 12.51 18.92 -6.96
CA PRO A 606 11.29 19.59 -6.55
C PRO A 606 11.13 20.96 -7.24
N VAL A 607 9.89 21.46 -7.29
CA VAL A 607 9.60 22.88 -7.49
C VAL A 607 9.57 23.55 -6.12
N ARG A 608 10.35 24.63 -5.93
CA ARG A 608 10.35 25.43 -4.69
C ARG A 608 9.21 26.45 -4.74
N ILE A 609 8.42 26.54 -3.68
CA ILE A 609 7.42 27.59 -3.46
C ILE A 609 7.62 28.17 -2.05
N ASP A 610 7.72 29.49 -1.95
CA ASP A 610 7.87 30.20 -0.67
C ASP A 610 6.53 30.81 -0.24
N ILE A 611 5.92 30.19 0.78
CA ILE A 611 4.65 30.59 1.37
C ILE A 611 4.93 31.66 2.44
N LYS A 612 4.56 32.91 2.15
CA LYS A 612 4.80 34.10 2.99
C LYS A 612 3.53 34.68 3.61
N VAL A 613 2.37 34.40 3.03
CA VAL A 613 1.06 34.90 3.48
C VAL A 613 -0.03 33.82 3.40
N SER A 614 -1.08 33.96 4.21
CA SER A 614 -2.17 32.98 4.41
C SER A 614 -2.98 32.60 3.17
N ASN A 615 -2.76 33.28 2.04
CA ASN A 615 -3.54 33.13 0.81
C ASN A 615 -2.76 32.43 -0.31
N GLN A 616 -1.52 31.99 -0.06
CA GLN A 616 -0.76 31.15 -0.99
C GLN A 616 -1.04 29.66 -0.72
N TYR A 617 -1.15 28.89 -1.80
CA TYR A 617 -1.54 27.48 -1.78
C TYR A 617 -0.78 26.69 -2.86
N VAL A 618 -0.68 25.37 -2.68
CA VAL A 618 -0.24 24.44 -3.74
C VAL A 618 -1.46 23.87 -4.45
N VAL A 619 -1.50 23.99 -5.78
CA VAL A 619 -2.58 23.45 -6.61
C VAL A 619 -2.28 21.99 -6.98
N MET A 620 -3.20 21.10 -6.61
CA MET A 620 -3.19 19.69 -6.94
C MET A 620 -4.19 19.40 -8.07
N GLU A 621 -3.71 18.83 -9.16
CA GLU A 621 -4.53 18.58 -10.35
C GLU A 621 -5.54 17.45 -10.13
N PRO A 622 -6.63 17.43 -10.91
CA PRO A 622 -7.44 16.23 -11.14
C PRO A 622 -6.57 15.01 -11.43
N ARG A 623 -6.95 13.87 -10.82
CA ARG A 623 -6.29 12.56 -10.95
C ARG A 623 -4.76 12.70 -10.88
N SER A 624 -4.23 13.21 -9.76
CA SER A 624 -2.77 13.37 -9.55
C SER A 624 -2.31 12.91 -8.16
N LEU A 625 -0.99 12.70 -8.02
CA LEU A 625 -0.31 12.32 -6.78
C LEU A 625 0.75 13.38 -6.41
N LEU A 626 1.12 13.47 -5.14
CA LEU A 626 1.99 14.53 -4.63
C LEU A 626 2.80 14.09 -3.41
N PHE A 627 4.08 14.48 -3.37
CA PHE A 627 4.85 14.65 -2.13
C PHE A 627 5.30 16.11 -2.00
N MET A 628 5.46 16.60 -0.77
CA MET A 628 5.97 17.93 -0.45
C MET A 628 6.86 17.84 0.79
N GLU A 629 8.16 18.16 0.65
CA GLU A 629 8.99 18.44 1.83
C GLU A 629 8.77 19.91 2.24
N MET A 630 8.30 20.12 3.46
CA MET A 630 7.94 21.41 4.03
C MET A 630 8.95 21.81 5.10
N VAL A 631 9.69 22.89 4.84
CA VAL A 631 10.57 23.54 5.81
C VAL A 631 9.77 24.64 6.50
N ILE A 632 9.50 24.45 7.79
CA ILE A 632 8.81 25.39 8.68
C ILE A 632 9.81 25.80 9.77
N ASP A 633 9.73 27.02 10.30
CA ASP A 633 10.50 27.39 11.48
C ASP A 633 10.05 26.55 12.70
N GLU A 634 11.01 25.84 13.30
CA GLU A 634 10.83 24.95 14.46
C GLU A 634 9.73 23.86 14.29
N PRO A 635 9.96 22.81 13.49
CA PRO A 635 9.07 21.66 13.39
C PRO A 635 9.23 20.77 14.65
N HIS A 636 8.72 21.23 15.80
CA HIS A 636 9.02 20.66 17.12
C HIS A 636 8.91 19.13 17.18
N ALA A 637 7.84 18.55 16.61
CA ALA A 637 7.58 17.10 16.59
C ALA A 637 8.56 16.27 15.72
N CYS A 638 9.34 16.92 14.86
CA CYS A 638 10.39 16.29 14.05
C CYS A 638 11.81 16.64 14.54
N ASN A 639 11.95 17.58 15.47
CA ASN A 639 13.21 17.93 16.13
C ASN A 639 13.44 17.14 17.43
N SER A 640 12.41 16.54 18.03
CA SER A 640 12.54 15.70 19.22
C SER A 640 12.62 14.21 18.89
N ASP A 641 13.61 13.51 19.46
CA ASP A 641 13.72 12.05 19.39
C ASP A 641 12.76 11.31 20.34
N SER A 642 12.07 12.05 21.21
CA SER A 642 11.06 11.62 22.22
C SER A 642 10.00 10.65 21.69
#